data_AF-A0A929FER7-F1
#
_entry.id   AF-A0A929FER7-F1
#
_cell.length_a   1.000
_cell.length_b   1.000
_cell.length_c   1.000
_cell.angle_alpha   90.00
_cell.angle_beta   90.00
_cell.angle_gamma   90.00
#
_symmetry.space_group_name_H-M   'P 1'
#
loop_
_entity.id
_entity.type
_entity.pdbx_description
1 polymer ?
#
loop_
_entity_poly.entity_id
_entity_poly.type
_entity_poly.pdbx_seq_one_letter_code
_entity_poly.pdbx_strand_id
1 'polypeptide(L)'
;MADIIGSINADFLVGTSDADFILGESGDDLIRGEGGNDRLFGGLQRDLIIAAAGNDFLSGDVGNDVLYGDNGSDTLVGGASVDELFGDAGNDRLSGNDGIDVLYGGIGTDTLIGGSKRDFFVLAPGWGGNSIATADQILDFRQEDIIRLGGGLKFSNLLIRNEGNGTSIRDRRTNEYLAFLPGTPRSRVIKSRVRRTTIPVRDNVVPTFDNVSLGGNVTTAGGSTQTFTIQYGDAQGLDLRSLNNRDIRVTGPNGFAQFATLVNVNSASRTAATATYRITAPGGSWDATDDGTYTVSLRNAEVFDQGGNFIRSANLGTFRVDVPPPIVPVSVSVSPASVVEDSGSSMTFTIRRTGFLRDPLTINFNLGGTAETEVDYTTVGGIINDNRGNITLPAGVASGVVVVTPVADNLDEPNETVVLSLRNGSGYSVDDDNGSATGRIIDDEAVVTLEVAPDTAVEDSGTALVYTFTRAGFLGRAITVNFGVAGAAIFGANNDYQVSAAAGTNFEFSDNSGSILFEEGEDTKVLRLIPNADNDLEPDEGIALTLRNGTGYTRGTTTRVNSTIINDETAISVEVAPESVLEDSGTDLVFTFTRDGFLDEETVVQFSIDGTATFDGDGADYTATSDASTFTFDGTVGTIAFEAGSDTQTIRISAIADSVLEPDETVELTVTENAAYLIGESQTAIGTIANDESNLQLSLSPDSVLEDSGDALTYTITRSGFLDRALTVNFAVGGSAVLDGDYSVTPSADLTFGASDGTISFEANETEKTITLVPIEDGVLEDDRTVSLALQPGNGYVVDTADPVVGTIVDDEASVSLSVDPTAVAEDSGTGIVYTFTREGFTDEELTVNFTVGGTALQAMGGDYTVESDSDFRFGGMTGSITFAAGSDTATLTVLPTNDLLIIEEDETVILTLAAGDGYGIETPDPASATILNDDGIVTNTDNSGPGSLRQAILAANNSASIANPTITFTDGATGTISLESTLPAIARDMVIDGPGAASLTVQRDSEDAFRILRVNSGITTTIRGLEIANGDAGNSNGGGILNQGGNLTVEDSLINGNQALIGGGIYHENGSLTLNNTVVSENRAEGTGGTDPNDPVSGAGGGLGIGTGNVSLSGNTIFEDNVSTVAGGGIFNSSGTLNVLGTAPNGRIAFISNQTGGAGGGLYNGASGTVTISTATFRGNQAGDIFGGGGIFNAGGTLSVGDTIFNTPPLNSPSNITGDFVDAGGNVGLAT
;
A
#
# COMPACT_ATOMS: atom_id res chain seq x y z
N MET A 1 -0.83 6.93 -48.04
CA MET A 1 -1.25 5.52 -48.11
C MET A 1 -0.35 4.64 -47.29
N ALA A 2 -0.53 4.78 -45.98
CA ALA A 2 -0.31 3.76 -45.01
C ALA A 2 -1.51 2.78 -45.05
N ASP A 3 -1.20 1.49 -44.95
CA ASP A 3 -2.17 0.45 -44.61
C ASP A 3 -1.95 0.15 -43.13
N ILE A 4 -2.89 0.56 -42.28
CA ILE A 4 -2.82 0.41 -40.82
C ILE A 4 -3.91 -0.58 -40.40
N ILE A 5 -3.51 -1.65 -39.72
CA ILE A 5 -4.44 -2.67 -39.22
C ILE A 5 -4.21 -2.78 -37.71
N GLY A 6 -5.29 -2.58 -36.95
CA GLY A 6 -5.38 -2.77 -35.52
C GLY A 6 -5.24 -4.23 -35.11
N SER A 7 -5.26 -4.43 -33.81
CA SER A 7 -5.29 -5.72 -33.14
C SER A 7 -6.74 -6.10 -32.80
N ILE A 8 -6.94 -7.18 -32.06
CA ILE A 8 -8.27 -7.57 -31.58
C ILE A 8 -8.67 -6.91 -30.25
N ASN A 9 -7.90 -5.91 -29.81
CA ASN A 9 -8.15 -5.16 -28.58
C ASN A 9 -8.33 -3.69 -28.94
N ALA A 10 -8.75 -2.87 -27.96
CA ALA A 10 -8.80 -1.42 -28.13
C ALA A 10 -7.46 -0.85 -28.61
N ASP A 11 -7.48 -0.20 -29.77
CA ASP A 11 -6.33 0.38 -30.45
C ASP A 11 -6.46 1.90 -30.64
N PHE A 12 -5.33 2.57 -30.76
CA PHE A 12 -5.27 3.96 -31.20
C PHE A 12 -4.48 4.05 -32.50
N LEU A 13 -5.21 4.33 -33.59
CA LEU A 13 -4.70 4.28 -34.95
C LEU A 13 -4.72 5.68 -35.56
N VAL A 14 -3.55 6.17 -35.98
CA VAL A 14 -3.41 7.50 -36.59
C VAL A 14 -2.79 7.39 -37.97
N GLY A 15 -3.50 7.92 -38.97
CA GLY A 15 -3.08 8.06 -40.35
C GLY A 15 -2.08 9.18 -40.57
N THR A 16 -1.93 9.55 -41.84
CA THR A 16 -0.98 10.50 -42.36
C THR A 16 -1.72 11.65 -43.04
N SER A 17 -1.00 12.60 -43.65
CA SER A 17 -1.64 13.65 -44.45
C SER A 17 -1.96 13.23 -45.89
N ASP A 18 -1.78 11.94 -46.22
CA ASP A 18 -2.09 11.35 -47.51
C ASP A 18 -3.22 10.33 -47.34
N ALA A 19 -3.94 10.00 -48.41
CA ALA A 19 -5.01 8.99 -48.39
C ALA A 19 -4.53 7.64 -47.81
N ASP A 20 -5.23 7.14 -46.80
CA ASP A 20 -4.87 5.96 -46.01
C ASP A 20 -6.01 4.92 -45.90
N PHE A 21 -5.64 3.70 -45.54
CA PHE A 21 -6.58 2.62 -45.23
C PHE A 21 -6.33 2.16 -43.79
N ILE A 22 -7.32 2.34 -42.92
CA ILE A 22 -7.23 2.00 -41.49
C ILE A 22 -8.38 1.07 -41.10
N LEU A 23 -8.03 -0.04 -40.45
CA LEU A 23 -8.97 -1.05 -39.96
C LEU A 23 -8.72 -1.29 -38.46
N GLY A 24 -9.72 -1.04 -37.60
CA GLY A 24 -9.65 -1.27 -36.15
C GLY A 24 -9.72 -2.74 -35.76
N GLU A 25 -10.50 -3.54 -36.50
CA GLU A 25 -10.82 -4.95 -36.24
C GLU A 25 -11.83 -5.15 -35.09
N SER A 26 -11.39 -5.38 -33.86
CA SER A 26 -12.28 -5.61 -32.72
C SER A 26 -11.70 -4.91 -31.53
N GLY A 27 -12.52 -4.20 -30.75
CA GLY A 27 -12.02 -3.40 -29.65
C GLY A 27 -12.83 -2.12 -29.55
N ASP A 28 -12.67 -1.37 -28.45
CA ASP A 28 -13.14 0.01 -28.43
C ASP A 28 -12.02 0.87 -29.03
N ASP A 29 -12.04 1.06 -30.35
CA ASP A 29 -10.93 1.68 -31.08
C ASP A 29 -11.08 3.19 -31.24
N LEU A 30 -9.94 3.88 -31.27
CA LEU A 30 -9.83 5.28 -31.61
C LEU A 30 -9.08 5.42 -32.93
N ILE A 31 -9.75 5.88 -33.98
CA ILE A 31 -9.18 5.96 -35.34
C ILE A 31 -9.15 7.41 -35.80
N ARG A 32 -8.00 7.87 -36.32
CA ARG A 32 -7.82 9.22 -36.86
C ARG A 32 -7.19 9.20 -38.25
N GLY A 33 -7.89 9.69 -39.27
CA GLY A 33 -7.39 9.76 -40.66
C GLY A 33 -6.31 10.82 -40.87
N GLU A 34 -6.42 11.96 -40.18
CA GLU A 34 -5.61 13.18 -40.34
C GLU A 34 -5.91 13.96 -41.62
N GLY A 35 -5.35 13.59 -42.77
CA GLY A 35 -5.73 14.28 -43.99
C GLY A 35 -5.46 13.48 -45.24
N GLY A 36 -6.09 13.85 -46.34
CA GLY A 36 -6.16 12.97 -47.50
C GLY A 36 -7.53 12.30 -47.55
N ASN A 37 -7.79 11.47 -48.57
CA ASN A 37 -9.09 10.82 -48.73
C ASN A 37 -8.99 9.39 -48.21
N ASP A 38 -9.42 9.18 -46.98
CA ASP A 38 -9.16 8.00 -46.18
C ASP A 38 -10.30 6.99 -46.24
N ARG A 39 -9.98 5.76 -45.86
CA ARG A 39 -10.94 4.67 -45.66
C ARG A 39 -10.73 4.09 -44.27
N LEU A 40 -11.65 4.40 -43.37
CA LEU A 40 -11.57 4.12 -41.94
C LEU A 40 -12.69 3.16 -41.55
N PHE A 41 -12.34 2.06 -40.90
CA PHE A 41 -13.27 1.03 -40.46
C PHE A 41 -13.03 0.75 -38.97
N GLY A 42 -14.05 0.97 -38.14
CA GLY A 42 -14.03 0.71 -36.69
C GLY A 42 -13.96 -0.79 -36.43
N GLY A 43 -15.04 -1.50 -36.72
CA GLY A 43 -15.07 -2.96 -36.70
C GLY A 43 -16.10 -3.47 -35.69
N LEU A 44 -15.67 -4.17 -34.65
CA LEU A 44 -16.56 -4.66 -33.59
C LEU A 44 -16.37 -3.89 -32.30
N GLN A 45 -17.47 -3.63 -31.60
CA GLN A 45 -17.57 -2.86 -30.34
C GLN A 45 -17.60 -1.36 -30.60
N ARG A 46 -17.33 -0.52 -29.60
CA ARG A 46 -17.62 0.92 -29.70
C ARG A 46 -16.39 1.69 -30.14
N ASP A 47 -16.47 2.26 -31.32
CA ASP A 47 -15.36 2.97 -31.94
C ASP A 47 -15.60 4.48 -31.99
N LEU A 48 -14.50 5.25 -31.88
CA LEU A 48 -14.45 6.68 -32.16
C LEU A 48 -13.60 6.91 -33.41
N ILE A 49 -14.23 7.30 -34.52
CA ILE A 49 -13.57 7.52 -35.80
C ILE A 49 -13.59 9.00 -36.15
N ILE A 50 -12.43 9.56 -36.46
CA ILE A 50 -12.22 10.96 -36.81
C ILE A 50 -11.50 11.02 -38.16
N ALA A 51 -12.17 11.46 -39.21
CA ALA A 51 -11.58 11.53 -40.55
C ALA A 51 -10.57 12.66 -40.68
N ALA A 52 -10.92 13.83 -40.15
CA ALA A 52 -10.22 15.10 -40.30
C ALA A 52 -10.36 15.72 -41.72
N ALA A 53 -9.29 15.98 -42.47
CA ALA A 53 -9.40 16.80 -43.69
C ALA A 53 -9.32 15.99 -44.99
N GLY A 54 -10.41 15.87 -45.73
CA GLY A 54 -10.45 15.17 -47.01
C GLY A 54 -11.84 14.67 -47.35
N ASN A 55 -11.97 13.89 -48.42
CA ASN A 55 -13.25 13.24 -48.75
C ASN A 55 -13.14 11.77 -48.37
N ASP A 56 -13.66 11.44 -47.20
CA ASP A 56 -13.36 10.22 -46.48
C ASP A 56 -14.52 9.22 -46.51
N PHE A 57 -14.18 7.95 -46.29
CA PHE A 57 -15.15 6.88 -46.09
C PHE A 57 -14.96 6.28 -44.70
N LEU A 58 -15.99 6.37 -43.85
CA LEU A 58 -16.01 5.89 -42.48
C LEU A 58 -17.09 4.81 -42.33
N SER A 59 -16.75 3.70 -41.68
CA SER A 59 -17.68 2.64 -41.27
C SER A 59 -17.48 2.33 -39.79
N GLY A 60 -18.51 2.46 -38.96
CA GLY A 60 -18.50 1.99 -37.56
C GLY A 60 -18.58 0.46 -37.50
N ASP A 61 -19.29 -0.14 -38.46
CA ASP A 61 -19.56 -1.57 -38.58
C ASP A 61 -20.51 -2.11 -37.49
N VAL A 62 -20.06 -2.78 -36.44
CA VAL A 62 -20.94 -3.33 -35.39
C VAL A 62 -20.57 -2.74 -34.05
N GLY A 63 -21.39 -1.86 -33.51
CA GLY A 63 -20.96 -1.03 -32.40
C GLY A 63 -21.95 0.06 -32.07
N ASN A 64 -21.73 0.75 -30.95
CA ASN A 64 -22.42 2.03 -30.70
C ASN A 64 -21.42 3.15 -31.01
N ASP A 65 -21.23 3.44 -32.29
CA ASP A 65 -20.04 4.14 -32.75
C ASP A 65 -20.23 5.65 -32.84
N VAL A 66 -19.12 6.39 -32.78
CA VAL A 66 -19.09 7.84 -32.96
C VAL A 66 -18.19 8.19 -34.13
N LEU A 67 -18.77 8.71 -35.21
CA LEU A 67 -18.07 9.02 -36.46
C LEU A 67 -18.08 10.52 -36.74
N TYR A 68 -16.90 11.11 -36.92
CA TYR A 68 -16.69 12.50 -37.32
C TYR A 68 -16.06 12.57 -38.72
N GLY A 69 -16.78 13.12 -39.69
CA GLY A 69 -16.29 13.42 -41.05
C GLY A 69 -15.35 14.61 -41.08
N ASP A 70 -15.51 15.58 -40.15
CA ASP A 70 -14.73 16.81 -40.10
C ASP A 70 -14.82 17.63 -41.42
N ASN A 71 -13.74 17.89 -42.16
CA ASN A 71 -13.76 18.78 -43.32
C ASN A 71 -13.68 18.00 -44.64
N GLY A 72 -14.77 18.02 -45.42
CA GLY A 72 -14.76 17.64 -46.82
C GLY A 72 -16.11 17.11 -47.30
N SER A 73 -16.13 16.07 -48.11
CA SER A 73 -17.39 15.50 -48.60
C SER A 73 -17.34 14.01 -48.36
N ASP A 74 -17.84 13.64 -47.18
CA ASP A 74 -17.56 12.38 -46.53
C ASP A 74 -18.71 11.40 -46.69
N THR A 75 -18.41 10.12 -46.56
CA THR A 75 -19.41 9.05 -46.49
C THR A 75 -19.26 8.33 -45.16
N LEU A 76 -20.24 8.50 -44.28
CA LEU A 76 -20.29 7.90 -42.96
C LEU A 76 -21.36 6.82 -42.94
N VAL A 77 -20.98 5.64 -42.48
CA VAL A 77 -21.86 4.48 -42.29
C VAL A 77 -21.77 4.07 -40.83
N GLY A 78 -22.86 4.23 -40.07
CA GLY A 78 -22.93 3.84 -38.66
C GLY A 78 -22.76 2.33 -38.54
N GLY A 79 -23.78 1.59 -39.00
CA GLY A 79 -23.71 0.15 -39.07
C GLY A 79 -24.82 -0.49 -38.28
N ALA A 80 -24.49 -1.37 -37.33
CA ALA A 80 -25.48 -1.99 -36.46
C ALA A 80 -25.32 -1.50 -35.02
N SER A 81 -26.43 -1.16 -34.38
CA SER A 81 -26.62 -0.67 -33.00
C SER A 81 -26.89 0.82 -32.91
N VAL A 82 -26.38 1.60 -31.95
CA VAL A 82 -26.79 3.00 -31.75
C VAL A 82 -25.62 3.91 -32.05
N ASP A 83 -25.66 4.56 -33.22
CA ASP A 83 -24.54 5.33 -33.72
C ASP A 83 -24.79 6.85 -33.68
N GLU A 84 -23.72 7.62 -33.47
CA GLU A 84 -23.70 9.07 -33.62
C GLU A 84 -22.80 9.46 -34.80
N LEU A 85 -23.40 10.04 -35.84
CA LEU A 85 -22.71 10.42 -37.08
C LEU A 85 -22.70 11.94 -37.23
N PHE A 86 -21.50 12.51 -37.38
CA PHE A 86 -21.24 13.92 -37.59
C PHE A 86 -20.58 14.13 -38.95
N GLY A 87 -21.30 14.67 -39.93
CA GLY A 87 -20.73 15.05 -41.23
C GLY A 87 -19.83 16.28 -41.13
N ASP A 88 -20.12 17.16 -40.17
CA ASP A 88 -19.37 18.39 -39.91
C ASP A 88 -19.36 19.37 -41.09
N ALA A 89 -18.30 19.50 -41.88
CA ALA A 89 -18.17 20.56 -42.87
C ALA A 89 -18.00 20.01 -44.30
N GLY A 90 -19.11 19.98 -45.03
CA GLY A 90 -19.16 20.00 -46.48
C GLY A 90 -20.41 19.31 -47.02
N ASN A 91 -20.29 18.39 -47.97
CA ASN A 91 -21.51 17.78 -48.55
C ASN A 91 -21.47 16.27 -48.30
N ASP A 92 -22.04 15.88 -47.17
CA ASP A 92 -21.76 14.58 -46.60
C ASP A 92 -22.90 13.60 -46.86
N ARG A 93 -22.57 12.31 -46.79
CA ARG A 93 -23.53 11.22 -46.91
C ARG A 93 -23.49 10.36 -45.66
N LEU A 94 -24.50 10.48 -44.81
CA LEU A 94 -24.62 9.75 -43.56
C LEU A 94 -25.69 8.67 -43.69
N SER A 95 -25.36 7.44 -43.24
CA SER A 95 -26.27 6.29 -43.20
C SER A 95 -26.19 5.62 -41.83
N GLY A 96 -27.23 5.74 -41.01
CA GLY A 96 -27.32 5.09 -39.70
C GLY A 96 -27.38 3.56 -39.80
N ASN A 97 -28.14 3.06 -40.79
CA ASN A 97 -28.42 1.64 -41.02
C ASN A 97 -29.28 1.03 -39.90
N ASP A 98 -28.81 -0.02 -39.20
CA ASP A 98 -29.65 -0.80 -38.29
C ASP A 98 -29.52 -0.29 -36.85
N GLY A 99 -30.34 0.68 -36.46
CA GLY A 99 -30.07 1.35 -35.20
C GLY A 99 -31.11 2.30 -34.70
N ILE A 100 -30.83 2.99 -33.59
CA ILE A 100 -31.57 4.20 -33.20
C ILE A 100 -30.54 5.32 -33.30
N ASP A 101 -30.32 5.83 -34.51
CA ASP A 101 -29.13 6.60 -34.80
C ASP A 101 -29.35 8.11 -34.68
N VAL A 102 -28.28 8.85 -34.44
CA VAL A 102 -28.31 10.31 -34.40
C VAL A 102 -27.42 10.87 -35.50
N LEU A 103 -28.03 11.56 -36.47
CA LEU A 103 -27.34 12.09 -37.65
C LEU A 103 -27.28 13.61 -37.58
N TYR A 104 -26.05 14.12 -37.56
CA TYR A 104 -25.70 15.54 -37.61
C TYR A 104 -25.06 15.81 -38.98
N GLY A 105 -25.83 16.36 -39.94
CA GLY A 105 -25.29 16.70 -41.27
C GLY A 105 -24.15 17.69 -41.18
N GLY A 106 -24.37 18.79 -40.45
CA GLY A 106 -23.38 19.84 -40.28
C GLY A 106 -23.54 20.95 -41.32
N ILE A 107 -22.47 21.66 -41.64
CA ILE A 107 -22.46 22.75 -42.61
C ILE A 107 -22.35 22.18 -44.02
N GLY A 108 -23.41 22.35 -44.81
CA GLY A 108 -23.34 22.30 -46.26
C GLY A 108 -24.59 21.72 -46.88
N THR A 109 -24.49 20.67 -47.70
CA THR A 109 -25.67 20.04 -48.32
C THR A 109 -25.56 18.55 -48.20
N ASP A 110 -26.14 18.04 -47.13
CA ASP A 110 -25.93 16.66 -46.70
C ASP A 110 -27.04 15.73 -47.17
N THR A 111 -26.73 14.45 -47.22
CA THR A 111 -27.68 13.37 -47.47
C THR A 111 -27.74 12.47 -46.24
N LEU A 112 -28.87 12.48 -45.55
CA LEU A 112 -29.09 11.75 -44.30
C LEU A 112 -30.06 10.59 -44.53
N ILE A 113 -29.66 9.40 -44.12
CA ILE A 113 -30.45 8.16 -44.19
C ILE A 113 -30.43 7.53 -42.80
N GLY A 114 -31.59 7.47 -42.15
CA GLY A 114 -31.72 6.90 -40.80
C GLY A 114 -31.55 5.40 -40.81
N GLY A 115 -32.25 4.70 -41.71
CA GLY A 115 -32.20 3.24 -41.83
C GLY A 115 -33.41 2.55 -41.19
N SER A 116 -33.18 1.65 -40.24
CA SER A 116 -34.20 0.86 -39.52
C SER A 116 -34.53 1.48 -38.14
N LYS A 117 -35.60 1.05 -37.45
CA LYS A 117 -36.08 1.59 -36.13
C LYS A 117 -36.29 3.11 -36.06
N ARG A 118 -35.95 3.84 -34.99
CA ARG A 118 -36.34 5.24 -34.81
C ARG A 118 -35.11 6.12 -34.79
N ASP A 119 -34.98 6.99 -35.77
CA ASP A 119 -33.76 7.80 -35.90
C ASP A 119 -33.99 9.27 -35.57
N PHE A 120 -32.88 9.95 -35.32
CA PHE A 120 -32.85 11.34 -34.93
C PHE A 120 -32.03 12.17 -35.91
N PHE A 121 -32.70 13.05 -36.65
CA PHE A 121 -32.06 13.97 -37.58
C PHE A 121 -31.90 15.33 -36.92
N VAL A 122 -30.66 15.80 -36.79
CA VAL A 122 -30.35 17.04 -36.07
C VAL A 122 -30.23 18.20 -37.04
N LEU A 123 -31.02 19.24 -36.80
CA LEU A 123 -30.99 20.49 -37.56
C LEU A 123 -30.56 21.65 -36.67
N ALA A 124 -29.63 22.47 -37.14
CA ALA A 124 -29.13 23.66 -36.44
C ALA A 124 -29.07 24.88 -37.37
N PRO A 125 -29.04 26.12 -36.83
CA PRO A 125 -28.83 27.31 -37.65
C PRO A 125 -27.45 27.31 -38.31
N GLY A 126 -27.40 27.67 -39.59
CA GLY A 126 -26.17 27.75 -40.38
C GLY A 126 -25.72 26.42 -41.00
N TRP A 127 -26.48 25.34 -40.79
CA TRP A 127 -26.20 24.01 -41.36
C TRP A 127 -26.85 23.83 -42.72
N GLY A 128 -28.02 24.45 -42.94
CA GLY A 128 -28.71 24.40 -44.21
C GLY A 128 -28.36 25.56 -45.16
N GLY A 129 -28.84 25.47 -46.40
CA GLY A 129 -28.54 26.46 -47.43
C GLY A 129 -29.62 27.51 -47.70
N ASN A 130 -29.40 28.31 -48.74
CA ASN A 130 -30.27 29.42 -49.12
C ASN A 130 -31.43 29.03 -50.06
N SER A 131 -31.47 27.77 -50.50
CA SER A 131 -32.49 27.20 -51.38
C SER A 131 -32.80 25.74 -51.00
N ILE A 132 -33.91 25.19 -51.50
CA ILE A 132 -34.24 23.75 -51.31
C ILE A 132 -33.17 22.83 -51.91
N ALA A 133 -32.50 23.25 -52.99
CA ALA A 133 -31.47 22.47 -53.66
C ALA A 133 -30.15 22.40 -52.88
N THR A 134 -29.99 23.25 -51.87
CA THR A 134 -28.82 23.35 -51.01
C THR A 134 -29.20 23.09 -49.55
N ALA A 135 -30.33 22.42 -49.32
CA ALA A 135 -30.79 22.03 -47.99
C ALA A 135 -30.49 20.56 -47.78
N ASP A 136 -30.29 20.15 -46.54
CA ASP A 136 -30.02 18.74 -46.21
C ASP A 136 -31.17 17.85 -46.68
N GLN A 137 -30.84 16.71 -47.25
CA GLN A 137 -31.76 15.76 -47.84
C GLN A 137 -31.95 14.59 -46.87
N ILE A 138 -33.11 14.52 -46.21
CA ILE A 138 -33.45 13.35 -45.37
C ILE A 138 -34.29 12.39 -46.21
N LEU A 139 -33.69 11.28 -46.64
CA LEU A 139 -34.26 10.47 -47.72
C LEU A 139 -35.31 9.45 -47.28
N ASP A 140 -35.28 9.02 -46.02
CA ASP A 140 -36.08 7.90 -45.52
C ASP A 140 -36.79 8.21 -44.20
N PHE A 141 -37.09 9.48 -43.91
CA PHE A 141 -37.81 9.86 -42.69
C PHE A 141 -39.07 9.00 -42.52
N ARG A 142 -39.18 8.21 -41.44
CA ARG A 142 -40.21 7.22 -41.03
C ARG A 142 -41.14 7.77 -39.93
N GLN A 143 -42.16 6.99 -39.54
CA GLN A 143 -43.25 7.51 -38.70
C GLN A 143 -42.79 7.71 -37.25
N GLU A 144 -41.83 6.91 -36.87
CA GLU A 144 -41.17 6.83 -35.59
C GLU A 144 -40.08 7.91 -35.45
N ASP A 145 -39.46 8.36 -36.55
CA ASP A 145 -38.35 9.31 -36.57
C ASP A 145 -38.68 10.69 -36.01
N ILE A 146 -37.64 11.31 -35.47
CA ILE A 146 -37.71 12.57 -34.75
C ILE A 146 -36.70 13.56 -35.33
N ILE A 147 -37.14 14.79 -35.54
CA ILE A 147 -36.24 15.90 -35.83
C ILE A 147 -35.81 16.54 -34.52
N ARG A 148 -34.51 16.61 -34.28
CA ARG A 148 -33.91 17.27 -33.13
C ARG A 148 -33.41 18.66 -33.55
N LEU A 149 -33.74 19.68 -32.77
CA LEU A 149 -33.38 21.08 -33.04
C LEU A 149 -32.23 21.51 -32.12
N GLY A 150 -31.07 21.74 -32.72
CA GLY A 150 -29.86 22.23 -32.07
C GLY A 150 -29.68 23.76 -32.17
N GLY A 151 -28.62 24.29 -31.55
CA GLY A 151 -28.21 25.70 -31.72
C GLY A 151 -29.25 26.74 -31.28
N GLY A 152 -30.10 26.38 -30.31
CA GLY A 152 -31.16 27.26 -29.80
C GLY A 152 -32.42 27.34 -30.68
N LEU A 153 -32.52 26.56 -31.76
CA LEU A 153 -33.74 26.44 -32.56
C LEU A 153 -34.91 25.91 -31.73
N LYS A 154 -36.09 26.46 -32.00
CA LYS A 154 -37.36 26.04 -31.41
C LYS A 154 -38.33 25.73 -32.54
N PHE A 155 -39.32 24.87 -32.28
CA PHE A 155 -40.36 24.55 -33.28
C PHE A 155 -41.06 25.80 -33.84
N SER A 156 -41.25 26.85 -33.02
CA SER A 156 -41.84 28.12 -33.47
C SER A 156 -40.96 28.91 -34.45
N ASN A 157 -39.66 28.61 -34.53
CA ASN A 157 -38.76 29.19 -35.52
C ASN A 157 -38.91 28.52 -36.89
N LEU A 158 -39.57 27.36 -36.98
CA LEU A 158 -39.67 26.61 -38.23
C LEU A 158 -40.85 27.06 -39.09
N LEU A 159 -40.61 27.14 -40.39
CA LEU A 159 -41.60 27.21 -41.45
C LEU A 159 -41.52 25.91 -42.24
N ILE A 160 -42.46 25.03 -41.95
CA ILE A 160 -42.61 23.75 -42.63
C ILE A 160 -43.57 23.96 -43.81
N ARG A 161 -43.26 23.47 -45.01
CA ARG A 161 -44.10 23.59 -46.22
C ARG A 161 -44.07 22.32 -47.04
N ASN A 162 -45.17 22.03 -47.75
CA ASN A 162 -45.14 21.03 -48.83
C ASN A 162 -44.50 21.70 -50.06
N GLU A 163 -43.48 21.07 -50.63
CA GLU A 163 -42.77 21.54 -51.81
C GLU A 163 -42.65 20.37 -52.80
N GLY A 164 -43.44 20.39 -53.88
CA GLY A 164 -43.50 19.29 -54.83
C GLY A 164 -43.98 17.97 -54.20
N ASN A 165 -43.12 16.94 -54.23
CA ASN A 165 -43.37 15.60 -53.70
C ASN A 165 -42.87 15.40 -52.26
N GLY A 166 -42.42 16.44 -51.56
CA GLY A 166 -41.84 16.35 -50.22
C GLY A 166 -42.17 17.52 -49.30
N THR A 167 -41.49 17.57 -48.16
CA THR A 167 -41.65 18.63 -47.15
C THR A 167 -40.34 19.39 -46.96
N SER A 168 -40.38 20.72 -47.04
CA SER A 168 -39.24 21.58 -46.70
C SER A 168 -39.37 22.13 -45.28
N ILE A 169 -38.27 22.21 -44.55
CA ILE A 169 -38.14 22.83 -43.22
C ILE A 169 -37.21 24.03 -43.34
N ARG A 170 -37.70 25.20 -42.95
CA ARG A 170 -36.99 26.48 -43.09
C ARG A 170 -36.94 27.24 -41.76
N ASP A 171 -35.83 27.86 -41.39
CA ASP A 171 -35.82 28.82 -40.27
C ASP A 171 -36.44 30.16 -40.71
N ARG A 172 -37.46 30.60 -39.98
CA ARG A 172 -38.20 31.85 -40.21
C ARG A 172 -37.40 33.10 -39.90
N ARG A 173 -36.37 32.99 -39.05
CA ARG A 173 -35.54 34.13 -38.62
C ARG A 173 -34.51 34.47 -39.69
N THR A 174 -33.83 33.45 -40.21
CA THR A 174 -32.73 33.58 -41.16
C THR A 174 -33.13 33.31 -42.60
N ASN A 175 -34.32 32.75 -42.84
CA ASN A 175 -34.79 32.33 -44.16
C ASN A 175 -33.95 31.20 -44.79
N GLU A 176 -33.19 30.48 -43.98
CA GLU A 176 -32.37 29.31 -44.32
C GLU A 176 -33.22 28.04 -44.46
N TYR A 177 -32.99 27.25 -45.50
CA TYR A 177 -33.61 25.93 -45.67
C TYR A 177 -32.77 24.89 -44.95
N LEU A 178 -33.27 24.43 -43.80
CA LEU A 178 -32.58 23.49 -42.92
C LEU A 178 -32.61 22.06 -43.50
N ALA A 179 -33.75 21.63 -44.03
CA ALA A 179 -33.86 20.29 -44.62
C ALA A 179 -35.00 20.20 -45.64
N PHE A 180 -34.86 19.27 -46.58
CA PHE A 180 -35.89 18.79 -47.48
C PHE A 180 -36.07 17.28 -47.33
N LEU A 181 -37.32 16.86 -47.15
CA LEU A 181 -37.71 15.47 -46.92
C LEU A 181 -38.48 14.98 -48.15
N PRO A 182 -37.82 14.47 -49.21
CA PRO A 182 -38.48 13.94 -50.39
C PRO A 182 -39.45 12.81 -50.03
N GLY A 183 -40.61 12.75 -50.69
CA GLY A 183 -41.62 11.70 -50.47
C GLY A 183 -42.36 11.78 -49.13
N THR A 184 -41.95 12.67 -48.22
CA THR A 184 -42.53 12.79 -46.87
C THR A 184 -43.60 13.88 -46.84
N PRO A 185 -44.88 13.57 -46.54
CA PRO A 185 -45.92 14.59 -46.39
C PRO A 185 -45.74 15.41 -45.10
N ARG A 186 -46.13 16.70 -45.16
CA ARG A 186 -46.03 17.63 -44.02
C ARG A 186 -46.70 17.14 -42.74
N SER A 187 -47.75 16.32 -42.83
CA SER A 187 -48.42 15.74 -41.67
C SER A 187 -47.51 14.86 -40.79
N ARG A 188 -46.34 14.46 -41.31
CA ARG A 188 -45.34 13.68 -40.57
C ARG A 188 -44.33 14.55 -39.82
N VAL A 189 -44.16 15.82 -40.23
CA VAL A 189 -43.29 16.79 -39.56
C VAL A 189 -44.14 17.70 -38.66
N ILE A 190 -44.55 17.15 -37.51
CA ILE A 190 -45.44 17.81 -36.54
C ILE A 190 -44.72 18.09 -35.22
N LYS A 191 -45.25 19.03 -34.41
CA LYS A 191 -44.63 19.47 -33.16
C LYS A 191 -44.28 18.31 -32.21
N SER A 192 -45.13 17.28 -32.15
CA SER A 192 -44.88 16.11 -31.31
C SER A 192 -43.74 15.20 -31.80
N ARG A 193 -43.18 15.43 -33.00
CA ARG A 193 -42.01 14.74 -33.56
C ARG A 193 -40.80 15.65 -33.75
N VAL A 194 -40.88 16.85 -33.19
CA VAL A 194 -39.74 17.76 -33.14
C VAL A 194 -39.36 17.94 -31.68
N ARG A 195 -38.10 17.66 -31.36
CA ARG A 195 -37.53 17.80 -30.02
C ARG A 195 -36.42 18.82 -30.06
N ARG A 196 -36.09 19.40 -28.92
CA ARG A 196 -34.84 20.15 -28.81
C ARG A 196 -33.72 19.21 -28.45
N THR A 197 -32.53 19.53 -28.91
CA THR A 197 -31.30 18.88 -28.49
C THR A 197 -30.24 19.94 -28.23
N THR A 198 -29.28 19.59 -27.41
CA THR A 198 -27.99 20.28 -27.40
C THR A 198 -27.14 19.64 -28.50
N ILE A 199 -26.33 20.45 -29.20
CA ILE A 199 -25.34 19.91 -30.14
C ILE A 199 -24.12 19.57 -29.29
N PRO A 200 -23.64 18.31 -29.28
CA PRO A 200 -22.41 17.94 -28.60
C PRO A 200 -21.27 18.87 -29.02
N VAL A 201 -20.52 19.39 -28.06
CA VAL A 201 -19.29 20.14 -28.34
C VAL A 201 -18.17 19.12 -28.29
N ARG A 202 -17.55 18.86 -29.44
CA ARG A 202 -16.36 18.01 -29.50
C ARG A 202 -15.22 18.67 -28.71
N ASP A 203 -14.57 17.89 -27.86
CA ASP A 203 -13.34 18.32 -27.22
C ASP A 203 -12.22 18.32 -28.25
N ASN A 204 -11.62 19.50 -28.45
CA ASN A 204 -10.49 19.71 -29.35
C ASN A 204 -9.24 20.18 -28.59
N VAL A 205 -9.26 20.10 -27.26
CA VAL A 205 -8.14 20.48 -26.40
C VAL A 205 -7.19 19.30 -26.31
N VAL A 206 -5.93 19.52 -26.64
CA VAL A 206 -4.91 18.47 -26.51
C VAL A 206 -4.50 18.32 -25.04
N PRO A 207 -4.37 17.09 -24.50
CA PRO A 207 -3.84 16.87 -23.16
C PRO A 207 -2.45 17.49 -22.98
N THR A 208 -2.16 17.97 -21.77
CA THR A 208 -0.88 18.55 -21.38
C THR A 208 -0.03 17.59 -20.57
N PHE A 209 1.27 17.84 -20.52
CA PHE A 209 2.20 17.23 -19.57
C PHE A 209 2.90 18.36 -18.80
N ASP A 210 2.39 18.69 -17.62
CA ASP A 210 2.77 19.93 -16.93
C ASP A 210 3.95 19.75 -15.96
N ASN A 211 4.11 18.55 -15.38
CA ASN A 211 5.20 18.24 -14.45
C ASN A 211 5.93 16.96 -14.86
N VAL A 212 7.14 17.11 -15.38
CA VAL A 212 8.04 16.01 -15.72
C VAL A 212 9.19 15.96 -14.71
N SER A 213 9.35 14.83 -14.03
CA SER A 213 10.50 14.53 -13.17
C SER A 213 11.27 13.35 -13.75
N LEU A 214 12.50 13.58 -14.23
CA LEU A 214 13.28 12.57 -14.95
C LEU A 214 14.24 11.74 -14.07
N GLY A 215 14.06 11.79 -12.75
CA GLY A 215 15.03 11.28 -11.79
C GLY A 215 16.36 12.04 -11.84
N GLY A 216 17.22 11.82 -10.85
CA GLY A 216 18.54 12.48 -10.80
C GLY A 216 19.48 12.00 -11.90
N ASN A 217 20.53 12.78 -12.17
CA ASN A 217 21.65 12.31 -12.99
C ASN A 217 22.31 11.09 -12.32
N VAL A 218 22.74 10.13 -13.13
CA VAL A 218 23.47 8.96 -12.65
C VAL A 218 24.96 9.31 -12.63
N THR A 219 25.54 9.42 -11.44
CA THR A 219 26.95 9.82 -11.24
C THR A 219 27.78 8.76 -10.52
N THR A 220 27.16 7.66 -10.10
CA THR A 220 27.80 6.53 -9.43
C THR A 220 27.57 5.26 -10.23
N ALA A 221 28.62 4.46 -10.41
CA ALA A 221 28.51 3.17 -11.08
C ALA A 221 27.62 2.22 -10.28
N GLY A 222 26.78 1.44 -10.96
CA GLY A 222 25.81 0.53 -10.35
C GLY A 222 24.36 1.04 -10.43
N GLY A 223 23.43 0.24 -9.88
CA GLY A 223 21.98 0.43 -10.07
C GLY A 223 21.52 -0.02 -11.46
N SER A 224 20.39 -0.71 -11.53
CA SER A 224 19.91 -1.35 -12.76
C SER A 224 18.82 -0.55 -13.47
N THR A 225 18.21 0.45 -12.83
CA THR A 225 17.03 1.13 -13.36
C THR A 225 17.01 2.63 -13.08
N GLN A 226 16.40 3.39 -13.99
CA GLN A 226 16.08 4.82 -13.82
C GLN A 226 14.57 4.99 -13.91
N THR A 227 13.97 5.74 -12.99
CA THR A 227 12.53 6.02 -12.94
C THR A 227 12.22 7.48 -13.25
N PHE A 228 11.08 7.72 -13.90
CA PHE A 228 10.58 9.04 -14.27
C PHE A 228 9.12 9.14 -13.86
N THR A 229 8.66 10.32 -13.45
CA THR A 229 7.24 10.59 -13.24
C THR A 229 6.79 11.72 -14.15
N ILE A 230 5.63 11.54 -14.78
CA ILE A 230 5.02 12.53 -15.68
C ILE A 230 3.58 12.75 -15.23
N GLN A 231 3.25 14.00 -14.94
CA GLN A 231 1.88 14.41 -14.68
C GLN A 231 1.23 14.87 -15.99
N TYR A 232 0.23 14.11 -16.43
CA TYR A 232 -0.65 14.44 -17.54
C TYR A 232 -1.90 15.14 -17.02
N GLY A 233 -2.38 16.11 -17.78
CA GLY A 233 -3.59 16.87 -17.46
C GLY A 233 -4.45 17.06 -18.69
N ASP A 234 -5.77 17.03 -18.53
CA ASP A 234 -6.69 17.52 -19.53
C ASP A 234 -7.94 18.11 -18.87
N ALA A 235 -8.44 19.22 -19.39
CA ALA A 235 -9.53 19.96 -18.77
C ALA A 235 -10.90 19.25 -18.92
N GLN A 236 -11.05 18.36 -19.89
CA GLN A 236 -12.30 17.66 -20.21
C GLN A 236 -12.24 16.16 -19.89
N GLY A 237 -11.05 15.58 -19.80
CA GLY A 237 -10.79 14.29 -19.17
C GLY A 237 -9.78 13.43 -19.93
N LEU A 238 -8.74 12.95 -19.22
CA LEU A 238 -7.71 12.07 -19.77
C LEU A 238 -8.23 10.63 -19.93
N ASP A 239 -7.81 9.93 -20.99
CA ASP A 239 -8.01 8.48 -21.09
C ASP A 239 -6.83 7.75 -20.44
N LEU A 240 -7.06 7.19 -19.24
CA LEU A 240 -6.02 6.49 -18.49
C LEU A 240 -5.54 5.21 -19.19
N ARG A 241 -6.32 4.64 -20.13
CA ARG A 241 -5.92 3.47 -20.92
C ARG A 241 -4.81 3.81 -21.92
N SER A 242 -4.70 5.07 -22.30
CA SER A 242 -3.61 5.56 -23.15
C SER A 242 -2.24 5.42 -22.47
N LEU A 243 -2.20 5.42 -21.14
CA LEU A 243 -0.95 5.33 -20.39
C LEU A 243 -0.41 3.89 -20.37
N ASN A 244 0.69 3.62 -21.07
CA ASN A 244 1.25 2.28 -21.21
C ASN A 244 2.77 2.26 -21.50
N ASN A 245 3.33 1.06 -21.68
CA ASN A 245 4.77 0.84 -21.88
C ASN A 245 5.33 1.41 -23.20
N ARG A 246 4.49 1.95 -24.09
CA ARG A 246 4.88 2.46 -25.39
C ARG A 246 5.03 3.97 -25.42
N ASP A 247 4.49 4.68 -24.43
CA ASP A 247 4.39 6.15 -24.43
C ASP A 247 5.75 6.82 -24.44
N ILE A 248 6.65 6.31 -23.60
CA ILE A 248 7.96 6.91 -23.36
C ILE A 248 9.03 6.11 -24.05
N ARG A 249 9.77 6.79 -24.92
CA ARG A 249 11.01 6.27 -25.51
C ARG A 249 12.18 7.05 -24.96
N VAL A 250 13.12 6.33 -24.35
CA VAL A 250 14.41 6.89 -23.94
C VAL A 250 15.44 6.51 -24.99
N THR A 251 16.15 7.52 -25.48
CA THR A 251 17.30 7.33 -26.37
C THR A 251 18.56 7.85 -25.71
N GLY A 252 19.69 7.22 -25.97
CA GLY A 252 20.95 7.56 -25.32
C GLY A 252 22.16 7.33 -26.21
N PRO A 253 23.36 7.47 -25.62
CA PRO A 253 24.64 7.17 -26.27
C PRO A 253 24.69 5.75 -26.85
N ASN A 254 25.65 5.51 -27.76
CA ASN A 254 25.91 4.19 -28.34
C ASN A 254 24.70 3.51 -29.03
N GLY A 255 23.72 4.31 -29.47
CA GLY A 255 22.52 3.80 -30.12
C GLY A 255 21.49 3.21 -29.14
N PHE A 256 21.62 3.44 -27.84
CA PHE A 256 20.64 3.01 -26.85
C PHE A 256 19.27 3.59 -27.18
N ALA A 257 18.27 2.71 -27.24
CA ALA A 257 16.87 3.08 -27.38
C ALA A 257 16.02 2.03 -26.67
N GLN A 258 15.27 2.44 -25.65
CA GLN A 258 14.38 1.57 -24.90
C GLN A 258 13.01 2.26 -24.70
N PHE A 259 11.94 1.48 -24.79
CA PHE A 259 10.63 1.92 -24.32
C PHE A 259 10.58 1.75 -22.80
N ALA A 260 10.17 2.81 -22.09
CA ALA A 260 10.07 2.76 -20.64
C ALA A 260 8.86 1.92 -20.23
N THR A 261 9.05 1.04 -19.25
CA THR A 261 7.97 0.26 -18.65
C THR A 261 7.17 1.15 -17.71
N LEU A 262 5.86 1.23 -17.89
CA LEU A 262 4.93 1.82 -16.95
C LEU A 262 4.90 0.99 -15.66
N VAL A 263 5.10 1.66 -14.52
CA VAL A 263 5.19 1.06 -13.19
C VAL A 263 3.91 1.30 -12.40
N ASN A 264 3.39 2.52 -12.41
CA ASN A 264 2.09 2.84 -11.84
C ASN A 264 1.44 4.04 -12.56
N VAL A 265 0.14 4.17 -12.37
CA VAL A 265 -0.62 5.39 -12.66
C VAL A 265 -1.36 5.79 -11.39
N ASN A 266 -1.15 7.01 -10.92
CA ASN A 266 -1.89 7.61 -9.80
C ASN A 266 -2.79 8.73 -10.35
N SER A 267 -4.11 8.51 -10.35
CA SER A 267 -5.10 9.49 -10.80
C SER A 267 -5.71 10.24 -9.61
N ALA A 268 -5.48 11.55 -9.52
CA ALA A 268 -6.15 12.41 -8.54
C ALA A 268 -7.58 12.78 -8.97
N SER A 269 -7.88 12.73 -10.27
CA SER A 269 -9.19 12.96 -10.87
C SER A 269 -9.23 12.41 -12.30
N ARG A 270 -10.39 12.50 -12.98
CA ARG A 270 -10.51 12.25 -14.43
C ARG A 270 -9.75 13.27 -15.30
N THR A 271 -9.29 14.38 -14.73
CA THR A 271 -8.64 15.50 -15.44
C THR A 271 -7.14 15.58 -15.20
N ALA A 272 -6.56 14.75 -14.33
CA ALA A 272 -5.12 14.69 -14.11
C ALA A 272 -4.64 13.33 -13.58
N ALA A 273 -3.55 12.82 -14.14
CA ALA A 273 -2.91 11.58 -13.71
C ALA A 273 -1.38 11.69 -13.71
N THR A 274 -0.74 11.09 -12.71
CA THR A 274 0.72 10.96 -12.65
C THR A 274 1.11 9.53 -13.00
N ALA A 275 1.85 9.35 -14.09
CA ALA A 275 2.36 8.06 -14.51
C ALA A 275 3.84 7.93 -14.16
N THR A 276 4.20 6.81 -13.54
CA THR A 276 5.58 6.46 -13.19
C THR A 276 6.12 5.45 -14.19
N TYR A 277 7.22 5.78 -14.87
CA TYR A 277 7.88 4.92 -15.85
C TYR A 277 9.27 4.52 -15.39
N ARG A 278 9.79 3.42 -15.94
CA ARG A 278 11.12 2.88 -15.62
C ARG A 278 11.84 2.37 -16.86
N ILE A 279 13.13 2.65 -16.98
CA ILE A 279 14.04 1.97 -17.91
C ILE A 279 15.07 1.14 -17.17
N THR A 280 15.72 0.23 -17.89
CA THR A 280 16.86 -0.54 -17.41
C THR A 280 18.14 0.02 -18.01
N ALA A 281 19.21 0.09 -17.23
CA ALA A 281 20.52 0.50 -17.71
C ALA A 281 20.99 -0.40 -18.88
N PRO A 282 21.67 0.14 -19.90
CA PRO A 282 22.29 -0.68 -20.94
C PRO A 282 23.26 -1.69 -20.30
N GLY A 283 23.25 -2.95 -20.76
CA GLY A 283 24.09 -4.00 -20.15
C GLY A 283 23.67 -4.47 -18.73
N GLY A 284 22.63 -3.89 -18.13
CA GLY A 284 22.04 -4.33 -16.87
C GLY A 284 22.44 -3.51 -15.63
N SER A 285 23.47 -2.65 -15.72
CA SER A 285 23.89 -1.75 -14.65
C SER A 285 24.55 -0.51 -15.23
N TRP A 286 24.30 0.68 -14.66
CA TRP A 286 24.91 1.91 -15.16
C TRP A 286 26.44 1.90 -14.97
N ASP A 287 27.18 2.05 -16.07
CA ASP A 287 28.64 2.16 -16.08
C ASP A 287 29.16 3.27 -17.01
N ALA A 288 30.47 3.49 -17.05
CA ALA A 288 31.08 4.55 -17.86
C ALA A 288 30.93 4.37 -19.38
N THR A 289 30.56 3.17 -19.84
CA THR A 289 30.23 2.94 -21.24
C THR A 289 28.82 3.44 -21.58
N ASP A 290 28.00 3.70 -20.57
CA ASP A 290 26.68 4.30 -20.69
C ASP A 290 26.72 5.83 -20.67
N ASP A 291 27.89 6.43 -20.45
CA ASP A 291 28.09 7.88 -20.30
C ASP A 291 27.54 8.69 -21.46
N GLY A 292 26.81 9.74 -21.10
CA GLY A 292 26.29 10.74 -22.01
C GLY A 292 24.86 11.14 -21.67
N THR A 293 24.21 11.78 -22.64
CA THR A 293 22.89 12.38 -22.45
C THR A 293 21.80 11.42 -22.91
N TYR A 294 20.91 11.06 -21.99
CA TYR A 294 19.71 10.29 -22.29
C TYR A 294 18.55 11.25 -22.48
N THR A 295 17.91 11.17 -23.63
CA THR A 295 16.74 11.98 -23.99
C THR A 295 15.49 11.15 -23.73
N VAL A 296 14.62 11.66 -22.88
CA VAL A 296 13.30 11.08 -22.58
C VAL A 296 12.30 11.78 -23.48
N SER A 297 11.68 11.00 -24.37
CA SER A 297 10.72 11.51 -25.34
C SER A 297 9.39 10.81 -25.21
N LEU A 298 8.32 11.60 -25.22
CA LEU A 298 6.99 11.12 -25.46
C LEU A 298 6.85 10.84 -26.95
N ARG A 299 6.33 9.67 -27.30
CA ARG A 299 6.07 9.31 -28.69
C ARG A 299 4.77 9.93 -29.17
N ASN A 300 4.66 10.02 -30.48
CA ASN A 300 3.49 10.57 -31.11
C ASN A 300 2.30 9.64 -30.86
N ALA A 301 1.17 10.22 -30.46
CA ALA A 301 -0.10 9.51 -30.43
C ALA A 301 -0.09 8.28 -29.51
N GLU A 302 0.52 8.36 -28.33
CA GLU A 302 0.41 7.29 -27.32
C GLU A 302 -0.42 7.76 -26.11
N VAL A 303 -0.41 9.05 -25.78
CA VAL A 303 -1.22 9.63 -24.68
C VAL A 303 -2.33 10.48 -25.28
N PHE A 304 -3.58 10.15 -24.98
CA PHE A 304 -4.78 10.77 -25.54
C PHE A 304 -5.91 10.92 -24.51
N ASP A 305 -6.85 11.82 -24.81
CA ASP A 305 -8.10 12.01 -24.05
C ASP A 305 -9.26 11.20 -24.63
N GLN A 306 -10.41 11.27 -23.94
CA GLN A 306 -11.65 10.64 -24.39
C GLN A 306 -12.25 11.27 -25.66
N GLY A 307 -11.81 12.47 -26.05
CA GLY A 307 -12.20 13.16 -27.29
C GLY A 307 -11.32 12.81 -28.50
N GLY A 308 -10.29 11.99 -28.30
CA GLY A 308 -9.33 11.60 -29.32
C GLY A 308 -8.24 12.63 -29.62
N ASN A 309 -8.09 13.66 -28.78
CA ASN A 309 -6.92 14.54 -28.88
C ASN A 309 -5.74 13.88 -28.17
N PHE A 310 -4.57 13.98 -28.80
CA PHE A 310 -3.38 13.29 -28.34
C PHE A 310 -2.20 14.23 -28.28
N ILE A 311 -1.30 13.93 -27.36
CA ILE A 311 -0.05 14.66 -27.24
C ILE A 311 0.85 14.25 -28.40
N ARG A 312 1.23 15.23 -29.24
CA ARG A 312 2.23 14.99 -30.29
C ARG A 312 3.57 14.65 -29.64
N SER A 313 4.42 13.95 -30.40
CA SER A 313 5.75 13.58 -29.90
C SER A 313 6.49 14.79 -29.34
N ALA A 314 6.97 14.68 -28.11
CA ALA A 314 7.63 15.78 -27.40
C ALA A 314 8.89 15.29 -26.70
N ASN A 315 9.90 16.16 -26.64
CA ASN A 315 11.05 15.94 -25.78
C ASN A 315 10.67 16.39 -24.36
N LEU A 316 10.62 15.44 -23.43
CA LEU A 316 10.26 15.69 -22.04
C LEU A 316 11.45 16.14 -21.20
N GLY A 317 12.66 16.01 -21.75
CA GLY A 317 13.91 16.48 -21.18
C GLY A 317 15.00 15.43 -21.26
N THR A 318 16.07 15.68 -20.52
CA THR A 318 17.25 14.80 -20.51
C THR A 318 17.75 14.58 -19.10
N PHE A 319 18.25 13.38 -18.81
CA PHE A 319 19.15 13.14 -17.69
C PHE A 319 20.53 12.75 -18.22
N ARG A 320 21.57 12.98 -17.42
CA ARG A 320 22.95 12.64 -17.79
C ARG A 320 23.42 11.44 -16.98
N VAL A 321 24.07 10.51 -17.67
CA VAL A 321 24.93 9.49 -17.06
C VAL A 321 26.37 10.01 -17.23
N ASP A 322 27.05 10.16 -16.11
CA ASP A 322 28.44 10.63 -16.03
C ASP A 322 29.12 9.83 -14.92
N VAL A 323 29.28 8.54 -15.21
CA VAL A 323 29.89 7.55 -14.34
C VAL A 323 31.38 7.48 -14.68
N PRO A 324 32.28 7.70 -13.71
CA PRO A 324 33.72 7.64 -13.97
C PRO A 324 34.14 6.31 -14.61
N PRO A 325 35.06 6.30 -15.61
CA PRO A 325 35.63 5.07 -16.19
C PRO A 325 36.04 4.09 -15.09
N PRO A 326 35.71 2.79 -15.23
CA PRO A 326 36.11 1.80 -14.24
C PRO A 326 37.62 1.81 -14.13
N ILE A 327 38.09 1.94 -12.90
CA ILE A 327 39.49 1.90 -12.56
C ILE A 327 39.97 0.47 -12.85
N VAL A 328 40.72 0.27 -13.94
CA VAL A 328 41.19 -1.06 -14.41
C VAL A 328 42.29 -1.60 -13.48
N PRO A 329 42.16 -2.77 -12.85
CA PRO A 329 43.25 -3.34 -12.07
C PRO A 329 44.43 -3.72 -12.96
N VAL A 330 45.63 -3.33 -12.55
CA VAL A 330 46.91 -3.70 -13.19
C VAL A 330 47.84 -4.36 -12.19
N SER A 331 48.56 -5.37 -12.65
CA SER A 331 49.51 -6.16 -11.87
C SER A 331 50.80 -6.44 -12.63
N VAL A 332 51.85 -6.85 -11.93
CA VAL A 332 53.16 -7.21 -12.50
C VAL A 332 53.66 -8.55 -11.92
N SER A 333 54.44 -9.29 -12.71
CA SER A 333 55.11 -10.55 -12.32
C SER A 333 56.51 -10.65 -12.96
N VAL A 334 57.39 -11.56 -12.52
CA VAL A 334 58.76 -11.75 -13.07
C VAL A 334 59.13 -13.22 -13.28
N SER A 335 59.92 -13.54 -14.32
CA SER A 335 60.45 -14.89 -14.60
C SER A 335 61.73 -14.89 -15.47
N PRO A 336 62.74 -15.77 -15.20
CA PRO A 336 62.93 -16.50 -13.95
C PRO A 336 63.08 -15.56 -12.75
N ALA A 337 62.80 -16.05 -11.56
CA ALA A 337 62.85 -15.25 -10.34
C ALA A 337 64.29 -14.97 -9.87
N SER A 338 65.30 -15.71 -10.36
CA SER A 338 66.72 -15.45 -10.05
C SER A 338 67.70 -15.81 -11.19
N VAL A 339 68.84 -15.13 -11.25
CA VAL A 339 69.97 -15.34 -12.19
C VAL A 339 71.30 -15.07 -11.47
N VAL A 340 72.40 -15.78 -11.81
CA VAL A 340 73.74 -15.54 -11.20
C VAL A 340 74.48 -14.44 -11.96
N GLU A 341 75.13 -13.54 -11.23
CA GLU A 341 75.75 -12.29 -11.71
C GLU A 341 76.72 -12.49 -12.88
N ASP A 342 77.59 -13.50 -12.78
CA ASP A 342 78.60 -13.83 -13.80
C ASP A 342 78.16 -14.91 -14.80
N SER A 343 76.88 -15.33 -14.77
CA SER A 343 76.40 -16.47 -15.57
C SER A 343 75.98 -16.13 -17.00
N GLY A 344 75.65 -14.86 -17.29
CA GLY A 344 75.16 -14.40 -18.60
C GLY A 344 73.66 -14.64 -18.89
N SER A 345 72.82 -14.89 -17.89
CA SER A 345 71.36 -15.10 -18.01
C SER A 345 70.52 -13.86 -17.62
N SER A 346 69.28 -13.72 -18.12
CA SER A 346 68.40 -12.53 -17.88
C SER A 346 67.04 -12.90 -17.25
N MET A 347 66.38 -11.95 -16.58
CA MET A 347 65.01 -12.06 -16.04
C MET A 347 64.01 -11.14 -16.77
N THR A 348 62.71 -11.49 -16.81
CA THR A 348 61.66 -10.74 -17.53
C THR A 348 60.47 -10.40 -16.63
N PHE A 349 60.16 -9.11 -16.51
CA PHE A 349 58.95 -8.57 -15.86
C PHE A 349 57.78 -8.48 -16.84
N THR A 350 56.62 -9.01 -16.49
CA THR A 350 55.38 -8.97 -17.27
C THR A 350 54.33 -8.14 -16.53
N ILE A 351 53.94 -7.01 -17.12
CA ILE A 351 52.86 -6.13 -16.64
C ILE A 351 51.56 -6.56 -17.31
N ARG A 352 50.48 -6.75 -16.55
CA ARG A 352 49.19 -7.25 -17.00
C ARG A 352 48.07 -6.31 -16.54
N ARG A 353 47.04 -6.13 -17.38
CA ARG A 353 45.76 -5.54 -17.00
C ARG A 353 44.66 -6.60 -17.01
N THR A 354 43.75 -6.55 -16.04
CA THR A 354 42.61 -7.47 -15.92
C THR A 354 41.29 -6.71 -16.03
N GLY A 355 40.24 -7.36 -16.53
CA GLY A 355 38.95 -6.71 -16.79
C GLY A 355 38.90 -5.98 -18.14
N PHE A 356 38.83 -4.65 -18.12
CA PHE A 356 38.50 -3.83 -19.30
C PHE A 356 39.69 -3.69 -20.27
N LEU A 357 39.65 -4.43 -21.39
CA LEU A 357 40.72 -4.48 -22.40
C LEU A 357 40.46 -3.63 -23.65
N ARG A 358 39.30 -2.98 -23.76
CA ARG A 358 38.81 -2.41 -25.03
C ARG A 358 39.65 -1.22 -25.51
N ASP A 359 40.01 -0.31 -24.61
CA ASP A 359 40.73 0.92 -24.96
C ASP A 359 42.24 0.75 -24.71
N PRO A 360 43.13 1.48 -25.41
CA PRO A 360 44.55 1.47 -25.10
C PRO A 360 44.81 2.04 -23.70
N LEU A 361 45.72 1.43 -22.95
CA LEU A 361 46.06 1.85 -21.58
C LEU A 361 47.57 2.06 -21.45
N THR A 362 47.97 3.26 -21.02
CA THR A 362 49.37 3.56 -20.68
C THR A 362 49.57 3.36 -19.18
N ILE A 363 50.37 2.35 -18.83
CA ILE A 363 50.68 1.99 -17.45
C ILE A 363 52.05 2.55 -17.10
N ASN A 364 52.10 3.34 -16.02
CA ASN A 364 53.33 3.92 -15.51
C ASN A 364 53.93 2.99 -14.45
N PHE A 365 55.25 2.85 -14.45
CA PHE A 365 55.98 2.07 -13.46
C PHE A 365 57.25 2.79 -13.01
N ASN A 366 57.75 2.43 -11.84
CA ASN A 366 59.11 2.71 -11.41
C ASN A 366 59.93 1.41 -11.47
N LEU A 367 61.21 1.56 -11.78
CA LEU A 367 62.21 0.54 -11.49
C LEU A 367 62.91 0.94 -10.19
N GLY A 368 63.13 -0.04 -9.33
CA GLY A 368 63.83 0.07 -8.07
C GLY A 368 64.38 -1.30 -7.69
N GLY A 369 64.49 -1.56 -6.39
CA GLY A 369 65.19 -2.73 -5.87
C GLY A 369 66.54 -2.33 -5.28
N THR A 370 67.33 -3.32 -4.88
CA THR A 370 68.67 -3.09 -4.35
C THR A 370 69.71 -2.95 -5.45
N ALA A 371 69.48 -3.64 -6.58
CA ALA A 371 70.33 -3.53 -7.75
C ALA A 371 70.12 -2.16 -8.45
N GLU A 372 71.21 -1.52 -8.81
CA GLU A 372 71.35 -0.26 -9.52
C GLU A 372 71.49 -0.49 -11.04
N THR A 373 70.75 0.30 -11.83
CA THR A 373 70.77 0.17 -13.28
C THR A 373 72.10 0.67 -13.85
N GLU A 374 72.65 -0.07 -14.81
CA GLU A 374 73.98 0.09 -15.42
C GLU A 374 75.17 -0.25 -14.50
N VAL A 375 74.96 -0.47 -13.20
CA VAL A 375 75.96 -1.00 -12.25
C VAL A 375 75.78 -2.51 -12.12
N ASP A 376 74.57 -2.94 -11.76
CA ASP A 376 74.26 -4.34 -11.44
C ASP A 376 73.40 -5.01 -12.54
N TYR A 377 72.66 -4.22 -13.34
CA TYR A 377 71.89 -4.73 -14.48
C TYR A 377 71.58 -3.73 -15.61
N THR A 378 71.21 -4.22 -16.80
CA THR A 378 70.71 -3.43 -17.94
C THR A 378 69.27 -3.83 -18.34
N THR A 379 68.51 -2.94 -19.02
CA THR A 379 67.08 -3.18 -19.34
C THR A 379 66.68 -3.04 -20.82
N VAL A 380 65.65 -3.78 -21.24
CA VAL A 380 65.02 -3.70 -22.57
C VAL A 380 63.49 -3.89 -22.50
N GLY A 381 62.70 -2.98 -23.08
CA GLY A 381 61.23 -3.03 -23.12
C GLY A 381 60.57 -1.86 -22.37
N GLY A 382 59.59 -1.19 -22.99
CA GLY A 382 59.03 0.08 -22.50
C GLY A 382 59.89 1.31 -22.82
N ILE A 383 59.45 2.50 -22.42
CA ILE A 383 60.26 3.73 -22.44
C ILE A 383 60.67 4.02 -21.00
N ILE A 384 61.97 3.96 -20.69
CA ILE A 384 62.53 4.12 -19.34
C ILE A 384 63.51 5.30 -19.33
N ASN A 385 63.31 6.26 -18.43
CA ASN A 385 64.25 7.36 -18.17
C ASN A 385 64.32 7.59 -16.65
N ASP A 386 65.52 7.64 -16.08
CA ASP A 386 65.77 7.93 -14.65
C ASP A 386 64.86 7.13 -13.69
N ASN A 387 64.92 5.79 -13.75
CA ASN A 387 64.14 4.84 -12.94
C ASN A 387 62.61 4.97 -13.06
N ARG A 388 62.11 5.72 -14.05
CA ARG A 388 60.69 5.88 -14.35
C ARG A 388 60.41 5.41 -15.76
N GLY A 389 59.42 4.53 -15.89
CA GLY A 389 59.03 3.98 -17.16
C GLY A 389 57.53 4.06 -17.41
N ASN A 390 57.16 3.94 -18.68
CA ASN A 390 55.80 3.65 -19.07
C ASN A 390 55.76 2.60 -20.18
N ILE A 391 54.65 1.86 -20.19
CA ILE A 391 54.32 0.91 -21.24
C ILE A 391 52.89 1.17 -21.71
N THR A 392 52.70 1.34 -23.02
CA THR A 392 51.37 1.46 -23.61
C THR A 392 50.91 0.10 -24.10
N LEU A 393 49.85 -0.43 -23.51
CA LEU A 393 49.15 -1.63 -23.98
C LEU A 393 48.08 -1.20 -24.99
N PRO A 394 48.17 -1.60 -26.27
CA PRO A 394 47.15 -1.30 -27.26
C PRO A 394 45.78 -1.91 -26.91
N ALA A 395 44.72 -1.42 -27.55
CA ALA A 395 43.38 -2.01 -27.48
C ALA A 395 43.42 -3.53 -27.70
N GLY A 396 42.77 -4.30 -26.85
CA GLY A 396 42.73 -5.77 -26.88
C GLY A 396 43.97 -6.48 -26.32
N VAL A 397 45.06 -5.77 -25.99
CA VAL A 397 46.29 -6.36 -25.45
C VAL A 397 46.25 -6.37 -23.93
N ALA A 398 46.42 -7.55 -23.33
CA ALA A 398 46.32 -7.74 -21.88
C ALA A 398 47.65 -7.57 -21.13
N SER A 399 48.81 -7.63 -21.80
CA SER A 399 50.12 -7.55 -21.15
C SER A 399 51.25 -6.98 -22.00
N GLY A 400 52.33 -6.54 -21.34
CA GLY A 400 53.59 -6.09 -21.93
C GLY A 400 54.78 -6.44 -21.02
N VAL A 401 56.01 -6.35 -21.52
CA VAL A 401 57.20 -6.88 -20.81
C VAL A 401 58.38 -5.91 -20.73
N VAL A 402 59.19 -6.05 -19.67
CA VAL A 402 60.49 -5.39 -19.43
C VAL A 402 61.52 -6.47 -19.06
N VAL A 403 62.63 -6.56 -19.79
CA VAL A 403 63.70 -7.55 -19.59
C VAL A 403 64.88 -6.90 -18.86
N VAL A 404 65.51 -7.64 -17.93
CA VAL A 404 66.62 -7.22 -17.04
C VAL A 404 67.78 -8.23 -17.16
N THR A 405 69.01 -7.75 -17.36
CA THR A 405 70.22 -8.58 -17.53
C THR A 405 71.34 -8.14 -16.57
N PRO A 406 71.91 -9.02 -15.71
CA PRO A 406 72.96 -8.68 -14.75
C PRO A 406 74.27 -8.19 -15.38
N VAL A 407 75.05 -7.46 -14.60
CA VAL A 407 76.42 -6.99 -14.88
C VAL A 407 77.38 -7.68 -13.89
N ALA A 408 78.55 -8.11 -14.35
CA ALA A 408 79.50 -8.96 -13.63
C ALA A 408 80.56 -8.18 -12.81
N ASP A 409 80.84 -8.52 -11.52
CA ASP A 409 81.95 -7.95 -10.72
C ASP A 409 82.69 -8.86 -9.67
N ASN A 410 83.24 -8.35 -8.55
CA ASN A 410 83.95 -9.13 -7.49
C ASN A 410 83.64 -8.62 -6.05
N LEU A 411 82.52 -7.93 -5.87
CA LEU A 411 82.06 -7.45 -4.58
C LEU A 411 81.15 -8.54 -3.98
N ASP A 412 81.28 -8.89 -2.69
CA ASP A 412 80.33 -9.83 -2.05
C ASP A 412 79.07 -9.05 -1.78
N GLU A 413 78.18 -9.16 -2.73
CA GLU A 413 76.91 -8.50 -2.73
C GLU A 413 75.86 -9.49 -2.25
N PRO A 414 74.94 -9.03 -1.40
CA PRO A 414 73.81 -9.88 -1.08
C PRO A 414 73.03 -10.04 -2.36
N ASN A 415 72.85 -11.27 -2.86
CA ASN A 415 71.98 -11.57 -3.99
C ASN A 415 70.86 -10.53 -4.20
N GLU A 416 71.06 -9.63 -5.15
CA GLU A 416 70.37 -8.35 -5.21
C GLU A 416 69.00 -8.49 -5.86
N THR A 417 68.18 -7.43 -5.78
CA THR A 417 66.84 -7.45 -6.33
C THR A 417 66.60 -6.32 -7.32
N VAL A 418 65.87 -6.63 -8.39
CA VAL A 418 65.26 -5.63 -9.27
C VAL A 418 63.76 -5.65 -9.02
N VAL A 419 63.19 -4.49 -8.72
CA VAL A 419 61.77 -4.32 -8.39
C VAL A 419 61.11 -3.43 -9.43
N LEU A 420 60.08 -3.95 -10.11
CA LEU A 420 59.21 -3.14 -10.95
C LEU A 420 57.93 -2.86 -10.18
N SER A 421 57.67 -1.60 -9.85
CA SER A 421 56.46 -1.16 -9.12
C SER A 421 55.57 -0.31 -10.01
N LEU A 422 54.30 -0.69 -10.14
CA LEU A 422 53.30 0.06 -10.86
C LEU A 422 52.93 1.32 -10.07
N ARG A 423 52.66 2.40 -10.79
CA ARG A 423 52.31 3.69 -10.19
C ARG A 423 50.87 4.04 -10.51
N ASN A 424 50.22 4.80 -9.63
CA ASN A 424 48.92 5.38 -9.94
C ASN A 424 48.98 6.23 -11.23
N GLY A 425 48.03 5.98 -12.11
CA GLY A 425 47.83 6.71 -13.35
C GLY A 425 46.35 6.89 -13.64
N SER A 426 46.04 7.60 -14.72
CA SER A 426 44.65 7.82 -15.12
C SER A 426 44.08 6.54 -15.76
N GLY A 427 42.92 6.09 -15.28
CA GLY A 427 42.17 4.98 -15.85
C GLY A 427 42.53 3.58 -15.34
N TYR A 428 43.34 3.44 -14.29
CA TYR A 428 43.69 2.14 -13.70
C TYR A 428 44.00 2.21 -12.19
N SER A 429 43.76 1.11 -11.48
CA SER A 429 44.18 0.89 -10.08
C SER A 429 45.34 -0.07 -10.11
N VAL A 430 46.32 0.18 -9.27
CA VAL A 430 47.34 -0.81 -8.98
C VAL A 430 46.69 -1.85 -8.08
N ASP A 431 46.81 -3.13 -8.44
CA ASP A 431 46.44 -4.25 -7.57
C ASP A 431 47.30 -4.16 -6.30
N ASP A 432 46.68 -4.06 -5.12
CA ASP A 432 47.40 -3.87 -3.87
C ASP A 432 48.32 -5.07 -3.57
N ASP A 433 47.96 -6.28 -3.99
CA ASP A 433 48.74 -7.50 -3.76
C ASP A 433 49.81 -7.71 -4.84
N ASN A 434 49.55 -7.27 -6.07
CA ASN A 434 50.42 -7.54 -7.24
C ASN A 434 50.90 -6.28 -7.96
N GLY A 435 50.94 -5.15 -7.27
CA GLY A 435 51.38 -3.85 -7.78
C GLY A 435 52.89 -3.73 -7.95
N SER A 436 53.65 -4.72 -7.49
CA SER A 436 55.10 -4.78 -7.58
C SER A 436 55.58 -6.21 -7.76
N ALA A 437 56.64 -6.41 -8.54
CA ALA A 437 57.30 -7.71 -8.70
C ALA A 437 58.81 -7.57 -8.52
N THR A 438 59.45 -8.63 -8.05
CA THR A 438 60.85 -8.62 -7.63
C THR A 438 61.60 -9.82 -8.20
N GLY A 439 62.65 -9.59 -8.98
CA GLY A 439 63.57 -10.64 -9.45
C GLY A 439 64.96 -10.50 -8.82
N ARG A 440 65.75 -11.58 -8.74
CA ARG A 440 66.99 -11.64 -7.95
C ARG A 440 68.25 -11.89 -8.79
N ILE A 441 69.34 -11.18 -8.53
CA ILE A 441 70.69 -11.45 -9.03
C ILE A 441 71.43 -12.23 -7.93
N ILE A 442 72.24 -13.24 -8.24
CA ILE A 442 72.91 -14.13 -7.28
C ILE A 442 74.42 -13.94 -7.39
N ASP A 443 75.05 -13.61 -6.27
CA ASP A 443 76.48 -13.30 -6.08
C ASP A 443 77.36 -14.58 -6.01
N ASP A 444 78.67 -14.48 -6.32
CA ASP A 444 79.59 -15.62 -6.35
C ASP A 444 80.88 -15.49 -5.49
N GLU A 445 80.83 -14.71 -4.40
CA GLU A 445 81.95 -14.46 -3.49
C GLU A 445 82.03 -15.47 -2.31
N ALA A 446 83.23 -15.64 -1.72
CA ALA A 446 83.48 -16.58 -0.60
C ALA A 446 83.50 -15.87 0.75
N VAL A 447 82.98 -16.49 1.80
CA VAL A 447 82.76 -15.85 3.10
C VAL A 447 83.45 -16.63 4.22
N VAL A 448 84.29 -15.99 5.05
CA VAL A 448 84.98 -16.66 6.18
C VAL A 448 84.41 -16.26 7.54
N THR A 449 84.08 -17.24 8.37
CA THR A 449 83.58 -17.11 9.74
C THR A 449 84.55 -17.72 10.77
N LEU A 450 84.28 -17.44 12.04
CA LEU A 450 85.02 -17.91 13.20
C LEU A 450 83.99 -18.39 14.25
N GLU A 451 84.30 -19.43 15.02
CA GLU A 451 83.51 -19.98 16.14
C GLU A 451 84.45 -20.40 17.31
N VAL A 452 83.92 -20.70 18.51
CA VAL A 452 84.68 -21.19 19.67
C VAL A 452 83.89 -22.23 20.48
N ALA A 453 84.55 -23.29 21.00
CA ALA A 453 83.95 -24.36 21.80
C ALA A 453 84.97 -25.05 22.77
N PRO A 454 84.65 -25.29 24.06
CA PRO A 454 83.57 -24.63 24.76
C PRO A 454 83.80 -23.12 24.68
N ASP A 455 82.70 -22.39 24.62
CA ASP A 455 82.68 -20.93 24.65
C ASP A 455 82.76 -20.42 26.08
N THR A 456 82.63 -21.27 27.09
CA THR A 456 82.89 -20.94 28.50
C THR A 456 83.85 -21.92 29.19
N ALA A 457 84.54 -21.46 30.22
CA ALA A 457 85.35 -22.30 31.09
C ALA A 457 85.34 -21.73 32.50
N VAL A 458 84.94 -22.52 33.50
CA VAL A 458 84.95 -22.06 34.90
C VAL A 458 86.40 -21.77 35.32
N GLU A 459 86.59 -20.68 36.05
CA GLU A 459 87.84 -20.36 36.71
C GLU A 459 88.30 -21.56 37.58
N ASP A 460 89.61 -21.79 37.68
CA ASP A 460 90.21 -22.97 38.34
C ASP A 460 89.92 -24.36 37.71
N SER A 461 89.06 -24.47 36.70
CA SER A 461 88.64 -25.78 36.15
C SER A 461 89.68 -26.48 35.28
N GLY A 462 90.61 -25.74 34.67
CA GLY A 462 91.63 -26.24 33.74
C GLY A 462 91.15 -26.56 32.30
N THR A 463 89.94 -26.15 31.91
CA THR A 463 89.34 -26.38 30.58
C THR A 463 89.78 -25.32 29.56
N ALA A 464 90.05 -25.72 28.31
CA ALA A 464 90.51 -24.82 27.25
C ALA A 464 89.41 -24.43 26.26
N LEU A 465 89.31 -23.15 25.91
CA LEU A 465 88.42 -22.56 24.90
C LEU A 465 89.01 -22.76 23.48
N VAL A 466 88.31 -23.42 22.55
CA VAL A 466 88.87 -23.81 21.23
C VAL A 466 88.19 -23.09 20.07
N TYR A 467 88.92 -22.22 19.36
CA TYR A 467 88.45 -21.38 18.27
C TYR A 467 88.61 -22.05 16.89
N THR A 468 87.54 -22.19 16.12
CA THR A 468 87.53 -22.78 14.76
C THR A 468 87.22 -21.72 13.71
N PHE A 469 88.04 -21.59 12.68
CA PHE A 469 87.82 -20.75 11.52
C PHE A 469 87.13 -21.59 10.45
N THR A 470 86.05 -21.08 9.86
CA THR A 470 85.24 -21.79 8.85
C THR A 470 85.10 -20.93 7.60
N ARG A 471 85.14 -21.54 6.43
CA ARG A 471 84.98 -20.87 5.14
C ARG A 471 83.73 -21.40 4.45
N ALA A 472 82.88 -20.50 3.96
CA ALA A 472 81.57 -20.74 3.36
C ALA A 472 81.39 -19.90 2.07
N GLY A 473 80.24 -20.00 1.40
CA GLY A 473 80.02 -19.37 0.09
C GLY A 473 80.80 -20.09 -1.01
N PHE A 474 81.50 -19.33 -1.86
CA PHE A 474 82.24 -19.92 -2.97
C PHE A 474 83.54 -20.66 -2.53
N LEU A 475 83.50 -21.99 -2.49
CA LEU A 475 84.65 -22.83 -2.06
C LEU A 475 85.62 -23.22 -3.19
N GLY A 476 85.40 -22.76 -4.43
CA GLY A 476 86.13 -23.23 -5.62
C GLY A 476 87.56 -22.71 -5.85
N ARG A 477 88.25 -22.13 -4.83
CA ARG A 477 89.64 -21.59 -4.92
C ARG A 477 90.35 -21.55 -3.53
N ALA A 478 91.66 -21.26 -3.37
CA ALA A 478 92.37 -21.17 -2.05
C ALA A 478 92.45 -19.71 -1.48
N ILE A 479 92.55 -19.51 -0.14
CA ILE A 479 92.57 -18.18 0.54
C ILE A 479 93.42 -18.12 1.85
N THR A 480 93.94 -16.95 2.24
CA THR A 480 94.61 -16.71 3.55
C THR A 480 93.79 -15.78 4.45
N VAL A 481 93.56 -16.16 5.70
CA VAL A 481 92.67 -15.48 6.65
C VAL A 481 93.45 -14.83 7.80
N ASN A 482 93.24 -13.54 8.03
CA ASN A 482 93.88 -12.78 9.12
C ASN A 482 92.88 -12.44 10.25
N PHE A 483 93.33 -12.25 11.50
CA PHE A 483 92.46 -11.88 12.63
C PHE A 483 93.15 -10.99 13.70
N GLY A 484 92.34 -10.34 14.54
CA GLY A 484 92.67 -9.50 15.69
C GLY A 484 92.27 -10.19 17.01
N VAL A 485 92.81 -9.73 18.14
CA VAL A 485 92.51 -10.27 19.49
C VAL A 485 92.16 -9.10 20.41
N ALA A 486 91.10 -9.23 21.22
CA ALA A 486 90.56 -8.25 22.17
C ALA A 486 89.81 -8.96 23.32
N GLY A 487 89.35 -8.26 24.36
CA GLY A 487 88.66 -8.87 25.51
C GLY A 487 88.97 -8.13 26.82
N ALA A 488 88.20 -8.42 27.88
CA ALA A 488 88.52 -8.01 29.25
C ALA A 488 89.64 -8.91 29.79
N ALA A 489 89.50 -10.21 29.55
CA ALA A 489 90.52 -11.19 29.83
C ALA A 489 91.82 -10.90 29.04
N ILE A 490 92.94 -10.94 29.74
CA ILE A 490 94.26 -10.50 29.33
C ILE A 490 95.13 -11.73 29.07
N PHE A 491 95.70 -11.79 27.86
CA PHE A 491 96.63 -12.84 27.48
C PHE A 491 97.95 -12.72 28.26
N GLY A 492 98.40 -13.81 28.88
CA GLY A 492 99.68 -13.83 29.59
C GLY A 492 99.81 -15.00 30.57
N ALA A 493 101.04 -15.29 30.98
CA ALA A 493 101.27 -16.45 31.83
C ALA A 493 100.74 -16.32 33.27
N ASN A 494 100.47 -15.09 33.74
CA ASN A 494 99.99 -14.77 35.09
C ASN A 494 98.76 -13.83 35.07
N ASN A 495 98.04 -13.79 33.95
CA ASN A 495 96.83 -12.97 33.81
C ASN A 495 95.64 -13.95 33.65
N ASP A 496 94.75 -13.76 32.69
CA ASP A 496 93.48 -14.49 32.68
C ASP A 496 93.56 -15.74 31.78
N TYR A 497 94.41 -15.76 30.71
CA TYR A 497 94.59 -16.97 29.86
C TYR A 497 95.91 -17.12 29.03
N GLN A 498 96.17 -18.32 28.48
CA GLN A 498 97.32 -18.68 27.57
C GLN A 498 96.88 -19.41 26.26
N VAL A 499 97.74 -19.56 25.20
CA VAL A 499 97.36 -20.13 23.85
C VAL A 499 98.20 -21.33 23.33
N SER A 500 97.59 -22.21 22.50
CA SER A 500 98.25 -23.31 21.75
C SER A 500 97.51 -23.73 20.45
N ALA A 501 98.19 -24.38 19.47
CA ALA A 501 97.55 -24.95 18.26
C ALA A 501 98.16 -26.28 17.78
N ALA A 502 97.48 -26.98 16.84
CA ALA A 502 97.85 -28.32 16.35
C ALA A 502 99.08 -28.36 15.41
N ALA A 503 99.82 -29.47 15.40
CA ALA A 503 101.06 -29.62 14.61
C ALA A 503 100.83 -29.62 13.09
N GLY A 504 101.62 -28.86 12.34
CA GLY A 504 101.51 -28.71 10.88
C GLY A 504 100.63 -27.55 10.40
N THR A 505 99.96 -26.87 11.32
CA THR A 505 99.21 -25.62 11.06
C THR A 505 100.19 -24.46 10.95
N ASN A 506 100.13 -23.70 9.86
CA ASN A 506 100.96 -22.51 9.69
C ASN A 506 100.17 -21.29 10.22
N PHE A 507 100.47 -20.84 11.44
CA PHE A 507 99.77 -19.75 12.11
C PHE A 507 100.73 -18.84 12.91
N GLU A 508 100.31 -17.60 13.17
CA GLU A 508 101.00 -16.60 14.01
C GLU A 508 100.00 -15.97 15.01
N PHE A 509 100.40 -15.64 16.25
CA PHE A 509 99.54 -15.05 17.30
C PHE A 509 100.29 -14.08 18.25
N SER A 510 99.65 -12.98 18.66
CA SER A 510 100.11 -11.99 19.64
C SER A 510 98.93 -11.41 20.44
N ASP A 511 99.21 -10.58 21.45
CA ASP A 511 98.22 -9.91 22.32
C ASP A 511 97.11 -9.15 21.57
N ASN A 512 97.28 -8.87 20.28
CA ASN A 512 96.31 -8.11 19.48
C ASN A 512 96.02 -8.65 18.07
N SER A 513 96.67 -9.72 17.60
CA SER A 513 96.46 -10.24 16.24
C SER A 513 97.00 -11.64 15.95
N GLY A 514 96.56 -12.24 14.84
CA GLY A 514 97.07 -13.49 14.29
C GLY A 514 96.65 -13.77 12.84
N SER A 515 97.09 -14.89 12.25
CA SER A 515 96.73 -15.31 10.88
C SER A 515 96.75 -16.83 10.66
N ILE A 516 95.98 -17.33 9.67
CA ILE A 516 95.79 -18.75 9.32
C ILE A 516 95.49 -18.97 7.80
N LEU A 517 95.96 -20.06 7.19
CA LEU A 517 95.83 -20.36 5.73
C LEU A 517 94.80 -21.46 5.42
N PHE A 518 93.96 -21.29 4.38
CA PHE A 518 93.02 -22.28 3.82
C PHE A 518 93.33 -22.63 2.35
N GLU A 519 93.54 -23.91 2.05
CA GLU A 519 93.76 -24.41 0.69
C GLU A 519 92.44 -24.58 -0.10
N GLU A 520 92.50 -24.90 -1.40
CA GLU A 520 91.31 -25.14 -2.24
C GLU A 520 90.46 -26.29 -1.70
N GLY A 521 89.15 -26.08 -1.59
CA GLY A 521 88.22 -27.06 -1.01
C GLY A 521 88.34 -27.24 0.50
N GLU A 522 89.27 -26.56 1.18
CA GLU A 522 89.31 -26.54 2.64
C GLU A 522 88.30 -25.55 3.19
N ASP A 523 87.57 -26.02 4.20
CA ASP A 523 86.47 -25.30 4.82
C ASP A 523 86.70 -25.02 6.32
N THR A 524 87.71 -25.61 7.00
CA THR A 524 87.92 -25.44 8.47
C THR A 524 89.38 -25.45 9.00
N LYS A 525 89.68 -24.69 10.09
CA LYS A 525 90.97 -24.66 10.86
C LYS A 525 90.79 -24.30 12.36
N VAL A 526 91.72 -24.59 13.30
CA VAL A 526 91.49 -24.46 14.78
C VAL A 526 92.66 -23.86 15.63
N LEU A 527 92.37 -23.13 16.72
CA LEU A 527 93.24 -22.50 17.76
C LEU A 527 92.71 -22.73 19.20
N ARG A 528 93.54 -22.81 20.27
CA ARG A 528 93.09 -23.10 21.68
C ARG A 528 93.59 -22.08 22.72
N LEU A 529 92.75 -21.65 23.67
CA LEU A 529 92.99 -20.72 24.80
C LEU A 529 92.72 -21.39 26.16
N ILE A 530 93.43 -21.08 27.25
CA ILE A 530 93.34 -21.79 28.57
C ILE A 530 93.28 -20.79 29.76
N PRO A 531 92.23 -20.77 30.62
CA PRO A 531 92.07 -19.86 31.78
C PRO A 531 93.03 -20.09 32.96
N ASN A 532 93.23 -19.04 33.78
CA ASN A 532 93.97 -19.06 35.06
C ASN A 532 92.99 -19.03 36.28
N ALA A 533 93.36 -18.61 37.50
CA ALA A 533 92.70 -19.05 38.76
C ALA A 533 92.70 -18.06 39.99
N ASP A 534 91.55 -17.61 40.58
CA ASP A 534 91.40 -16.78 41.83
C ASP A 534 90.10 -16.91 42.76
N ASN A 535 89.60 -15.88 43.51
CA ASN A 535 88.45 -15.91 44.49
C ASN A 535 87.67 -14.57 44.65
N ASP A 536 87.71 -13.66 43.68
CA ASP A 536 86.88 -12.45 43.74
C ASP A 536 85.53 -12.72 43.06
N LEU A 537 84.39 -12.22 43.61
CA LEU A 537 83.09 -12.27 42.91
C LEU A 537 83.17 -11.39 41.68
N GLU A 538 83.58 -12.01 40.61
CA GLU A 538 83.83 -11.39 39.35
C GLU A 538 82.75 -11.77 38.37
N PRO A 539 82.40 -10.85 37.47
CA PRO A 539 81.58 -11.26 36.35
C PRO A 539 82.44 -12.14 35.46
N ASP A 540 81.85 -13.22 35.02
CA ASP A 540 82.18 -13.95 33.80
C ASP A 540 82.99 -13.11 32.76
N GLU A 541 84.29 -13.41 32.57
CA GLU A 541 85.22 -12.57 31.80
C GLU A 541 85.34 -12.95 30.32
N GLY A 542 85.15 -11.98 29.41
CA GLY A 542 85.13 -12.22 27.97
C GLY A 542 86.47 -12.05 27.22
N ILE A 543 86.80 -12.99 26.34
CA ILE A 543 87.88 -12.93 25.33
C ILE A 543 87.25 -12.85 23.95
N ALA A 544 87.89 -12.18 22.98
CA ALA A 544 87.38 -12.08 21.63
C ALA A 544 88.42 -12.08 20.50
N LEU A 545 88.21 -12.92 19.49
CA LEU A 545 89.01 -12.92 18.25
C LEU A 545 88.21 -12.37 17.08
N THR A 546 88.81 -11.49 16.25
CA THR A 546 88.14 -10.75 15.15
C THR A 546 88.81 -10.89 13.77
N LEU A 547 88.18 -11.50 12.77
CA LEU A 547 88.63 -11.60 11.39
C LEU A 547 88.91 -10.24 10.71
N ARG A 548 89.97 -10.19 9.90
CA ARG A 548 90.46 -9.02 9.13
C ARG A 548 90.29 -9.23 7.62
N ASN A 549 90.16 -8.12 6.87
CA ASN A 549 89.97 -8.12 5.42
C ASN A 549 91.11 -8.86 4.69
N GLY A 550 90.76 -9.56 3.60
CA GLY A 550 91.71 -10.24 2.71
C GLY A 550 91.16 -10.31 1.28
N THR A 551 91.86 -11.01 0.39
CA THR A 551 91.51 -11.11 -1.05
C THR A 551 90.90 -12.46 -1.38
N GLY A 552 89.87 -12.50 -2.22
CA GLY A 552 89.20 -13.73 -2.66
C GLY A 552 88.26 -14.33 -1.62
N TYR A 553 88.02 -13.60 -0.53
CA TYR A 553 86.96 -13.84 0.42
C TYR A 553 86.56 -12.51 1.06
N THR A 554 85.30 -12.41 1.42
CA THR A 554 84.80 -11.43 2.35
C THR A 554 84.65 -12.07 3.72
N ARG A 555 84.61 -11.22 4.73
CA ARG A 555 84.46 -11.71 6.09
C ARG A 555 83.00 -11.97 6.35
N GLY A 556 82.70 -13.17 6.83
CA GLY A 556 81.37 -13.57 7.24
C GLY A 556 80.91 -12.87 8.50
N THR A 557 79.67 -13.13 8.85
CA THR A 557 78.98 -12.42 9.92
C THR A 557 79.70 -12.53 11.27
N THR A 558 80.15 -13.74 11.62
CA THR A 558 80.98 -13.96 12.81
C THR A 558 82.44 -13.65 12.50
N THR A 559 82.68 -12.36 12.29
CA THR A 559 84.04 -11.85 12.25
C THR A 559 84.65 -11.89 13.63
N ARG A 560 83.87 -11.59 14.67
CA ARG A 560 84.30 -11.63 16.06
C ARG A 560 83.56 -12.72 16.82
N VAL A 561 84.29 -13.63 17.46
CA VAL A 561 83.71 -14.55 18.46
C VAL A 561 84.17 -14.16 19.84
N ASN A 562 83.33 -14.41 20.84
CA ASN A 562 83.68 -14.23 22.23
C ASN A 562 83.66 -15.58 22.95
N SER A 563 84.44 -15.70 24.00
CA SER A 563 84.38 -16.79 24.97
C SER A 563 84.52 -16.23 26.37
N THR A 564 84.09 -16.96 27.38
CA THR A 564 83.95 -16.47 28.76
C THR A 564 84.68 -17.37 29.75
N ILE A 565 85.24 -16.78 30.80
CA ILE A 565 85.73 -17.51 31.97
C ILE A 565 84.67 -17.34 33.08
N ILE A 566 84.10 -18.42 33.63
CA ILE A 566 82.93 -18.39 34.56
C ILE A 566 83.36 -18.32 36.04
N ASN A 567 82.62 -17.53 36.82
CA ASN A 567 82.82 -17.25 38.26
C ASN A 567 82.18 -18.26 39.25
N ASP A 568 82.56 -18.25 40.55
CA ASP A 568 82.19 -19.25 41.56
C ASP A 568 81.59 -18.77 42.93
N GLU A 569 80.73 -17.71 43.01
CA GLU A 569 79.95 -17.32 44.24
C GLU A 569 78.38 -17.17 44.12
N THR A 570 77.57 -17.18 45.23
CA THR A 570 76.06 -17.44 45.32
C THR A 570 75.06 -16.28 45.70
N ALA A 571 73.82 -16.26 45.15
CA ALA A 571 72.68 -15.33 45.42
C ALA A 571 71.25 -15.98 45.45
N ILE A 572 70.16 -15.34 45.95
CA ILE A 572 68.78 -15.91 46.11
C ILE A 572 67.62 -14.99 45.64
N SER A 573 66.62 -15.54 44.94
CA SER A 573 65.35 -14.89 44.48
C SER A 573 64.10 -15.77 44.72
N VAL A 574 62.87 -15.27 44.46
CA VAL A 574 61.61 -16.05 44.59
C VAL A 574 60.53 -15.70 43.55
N GLU A 575 59.77 -16.71 43.10
CA GLU A 575 58.64 -16.62 42.14
C GLU A 575 57.49 -17.58 42.52
N VAL A 576 56.33 -17.53 41.87
CA VAL A 576 55.18 -18.42 42.14
C VAL A 576 54.54 -18.96 40.87
N ALA A 577 54.19 -20.25 40.87
CA ALA A 577 53.49 -20.91 39.76
C ALA A 577 52.57 -22.06 40.25
N PRO A 578 51.36 -22.24 39.67
CA PRO A 578 50.72 -21.30 38.76
C PRO A 578 50.44 -19.96 39.45
N GLU A 579 50.28 -18.89 38.68
CA GLU A 579 49.94 -17.56 39.23
C GLU A 579 48.53 -17.54 39.85
N SER A 580 47.68 -18.51 39.49
CA SER A 580 46.35 -18.71 40.08
C SER A 580 45.95 -20.20 40.13
N VAL A 581 45.24 -20.61 41.18
CA VAL A 581 44.59 -21.93 41.33
C VAL A 581 43.11 -21.76 41.66
N LEU A 582 42.28 -22.76 41.34
CA LEU A 582 40.88 -22.76 41.77
C LEU A 582 40.72 -23.35 43.16
N GLU A 583 39.74 -22.87 43.92
CA GLU A 583 39.47 -23.24 45.31
C GLU A 583 39.26 -24.76 45.50
N ASP A 584 38.53 -25.43 44.60
CA ASP A 584 38.29 -26.88 44.63
C ASP A 584 39.29 -27.76 43.87
N SER A 585 40.22 -27.13 43.14
CA SER A 585 41.05 -27.84 42.16
C SER A 585 41.92 -28.95 42.76
N GLY A 586 42.21 -28.85 44.06
CA GLY A 586 43.24 -29.64 44.73
C GLY A 586 44.64 -29.35 44.19
N THR A 587 44.84 -28.24 43.48
CA THR A 587 46.14 -27.76 43.00
C THR A 587 46.65 -26.62 43.88
N ASP A 588 47.95 -26.64 44.18
CA ASP A 588 48.57 -25.67 45.09
C ASP A 588 49.24 -24.53 44.31
N LEU A 589 49.22 -23.29 44.85
CA LEU A 589 50.17 -22.26 44.43
C LEU A 589 51.56 -22.66 44.94
N VAL A 590 52.55 -22.74 44.05
CA VAL A 590 53.91 -23.16 44.42
C VAL A 590 54.87 -21.99 44.33
N PHE A 591 55.25 -21.44 45.48
CA PHE A 591 56.29 -20.42 45.59
C PHE A 591 57.66 -21.09 45.52
N THR A 592 58.43 -20.79 44.47
CA THR A 592 59.75 -21.35 44.19
C THR A 592 60.81 -20.29 44.46
N PHE A 593 61.66 -20.55 45.44
CA PHE A 593 62.88 -19.79 45.67
C PHE A 593 63.96 -20.31 44.71
N THR A 594 64.71 -19.41 44.10
CA THR A 594 65.80 -19.73 43.19
C THR A 594 67.12 -19.25 43.77
N ARG A 595 68.18 -20.02 43.59
CA ARG A 595 69.55 -19.71 43.98
C ARG A 595 70.41 -19.61 42.73
N ASP A 596 71.12 -18.49 42.59
CA ASP A 596 71.94 -18.13 41.43
C ASP A 596 73.43 -18.04 41.79
N GLY A 597 74.31 -18.11 40.79
CA GLY A 597 75.75 -18.12 41.00
C GLY A 597 76.26 -19.50 41.42
N PHE A 598 76.99 -19.60 42.53
CA PHE A 598 77.60 -20.85 42.98
C PHE A 598 76.63 -21.73 43.75
N LEU A 599 76.43 -22.95 43.27
CA LEU A 599 75.38 -23.82 43.78
C LEU A 599 75.90 -24.98 44.62
N ASP A 600 77.21 -25.14 44.76
CA ASP A 600 77.79 -26.39 45.26
C ASP A 600 77.81 -26.53 46.80
N GLU A 601 77.33 -25.54 47.56
CA GLU A 601 77.22 -25.57 49.04
C GLU A 601 75.77 -25.45 49.55
N GLU A 602 75.49 -25.74 50.84
CA GLU A 602 74.15 -25.59 51.44
C GLU A 602 73.86 -24.12 51.83
N THR A 603 72.62 -23.64 51.65
CA THR A 603 72.22 -22.25 51.95
C THR A 603 70.83 -22.17 52.61
N VAL A 604 70.71 -21.56 53.80
CA VAL A 604 69.43 -21.40 54.51
C VAL A 604 68.83 -20.01 54.31
N VAL A 605 67.66 -19.92 53.70
CA VAL A 605 66.94 -18.70 53.29
C VAL A 605 65.80 -18.34 54.26
N GLN A 606 65.54 -17.04 54.42
CA GLN A 606 64.48 -16.50 55.30
C GLN A 606 63.43 -15.71 54.48
N PHE A 607 62.14 -15.74 54.86
CA PHE A 607 61.02 -15.09 54.13
C PHE A 607 59.82 -14.64 55.00
N SER A 608 58.90 -13.85 54.43
CA SER A 608 57.60 -13.42 55.03
C SER A 608 56.41 -13.56 54.06
N ILE A 609 55.16 -13.68 54.56
CA ILE A 609 53.92 -13.79 53.76
C ILE A 609 52.85 -12.76 54.21
N ASP A 610 52.16 -12.12 53.25
CA ASP A 610 51.03 -11.17 53.37
C ASP A 610 49.94 -11.51 52.30
N GLY A 611 48.87 -10.72 52.14
CA GLY A 611 47.85 -10.90 51.09
C GLY A 611 46.40 -10.64 51.52
N THR A 612 45.42 -10.94 50.64
CA THR A 612 43.98 -10.86 50.99
C THR A 612 43.40 -12.18 51.48
N ALA A 613 44.02 -13.32 51.11
CA ALA A 613 43.61 -14.64 51.56
C ALA A 613 44.07 -14.89 53.01
N THR A 614 43.29 -15.64 53.77
CA THR A 614 43.43 -15.88 55.20
C THR A 614 44.04 -17.25 55.47
N PHE A 615 45.14 -17.27 56.23
CA PHE A 615 45.83 -18.50 56.62
C PHE A 615 45.16 -19.19 57.82
N ASP A 616 44.80 -20.46 57.67
CA ASP A 616 44.45 -21.46 58.71
C ASP A 616 43.48 -21.03 59.84
N GLY A 617 42.27 -21.62 59.92
CA GLY A 617 41.25 -21.30 60.94
C GLY A 617 39.80 -21.52 60.46
N ASP A 618 38.81 -21.05 61.24
CA ASP A 618 37.40 -21.01 60.81
C ASP A 618 37.22 -19.84 59.82
N GLY A 619 36.89 -20.15 58.56
CA GLY A 619 36.82 -19.16 57.46
C GLY A 619 38.20 -18.79 56.93
N ALA A 620 39.06 -19.80 56.73
CA ALA A 620 40.38 -19.64 56.14
C ALA A 620 40.40 -20.20 54.73
N ASP A 621 41.17 -19.54 53.88
CA ASP A 621 41.12 -19.71 52.43
C ASP A 621 42.26 -20.64 51.96
N TYR A 622 43.33 -20.78 52.78
CA TYR A 622 44.45 -21.66 52.46
C TYR A 622 45.20 -22.27 53.66
N THR A 623 45.97 -23.33 53.36
CA THR A 623 47.02 -23.90 54.22
C THR A 623 48.37 -23.88 53.51
N ALA A 624 49.48 -23.92 54.25
CA ALA A 624 50.85 -23.83 53.70
C ALA A 624 51.72 -25.02 54.11
N THR A 625 52.41 -25.64 53.16
CA THR A 625 53.32 -26.78 53.39
C THR A 625 54.60 -26.64 52.56
N SER A 626 55.64 -27.40 52.89
CA SER A 626 56.88 -27.47 52.11
C SER A 626 57.51 -28.84 52.23
N ASP A 627 58.21 -29.27 51.16
CA ASP A 627 58.99 -30.50 51.16
C ASP A 627 60.36 -30.33 51.86
N ALA A 628 60.78 -29.09 52.14
CA ALA A 628 62.01 -28.82 52.88
C ALA A 628 61.88 -29.35 54.32
N SER A 629 62.83 -30.19 54.72
CA SER A 629 62.83 -30.82 56.06
C SER A 629 62.98 -29.83 57.23
N THR A 630 63.33 -28.58 56.94
CA THR A 630 63.59 -27.49 57.90
C THR A 630 62.60 -26.32 57.76
N PHE A 631 61.54 -26.47 56.97
CA PHE A 631 60.52 -25.43 56.78
C PHE A 631 59.83 -25.07 58.09
N THR A 632 59.76 -23.77 58.38
CA THR A 632 59.00 -23.22 59.51
C THR A 632 58.19 -22.02 59.04
N PHE A 633 56.91 -21.96 59.37
CA PHE A 633 56.04 -20.81 59.08
C PHE A 633 55.00 -20.64 60.19
N ASP A 634 54.75 -19.40 60.61
CA ASP A 634 53.84 -19.07 61.73
C ASP A 634 52.58 -18.30 61.32
N GLY A 635 52.35 -18.14 60.01
CA GLY A 635 51.26 -17.33 59.45
C GLY A 635 51.71 -15.95 58.96
N THR A 636 52.94 -15.52 59.25
CA THR A 636 53.46 -14.23 58.73
C THR A 636 54.94 -14.31 58.33
N VAL A 637 55.77 -15.11 59.00
CA VAL A 637 57.21 -15.25 58.67
C VAL A 637 57.68 -16.70 58.69
N GLY A 638 58.73 -17.01 57.93
CA GLY A 638 59.28 -18.36 57.84
C GLY A 638 60.71 -18.49 57.32
N THR A 639 61.21 -19.73 57.29
CA THR A 639 62.56 -20.07 56.79
C THR A 639 62.55 -21.37 55.97
N ILE A 640 63.49 -21.50 55.03
CA ILE A 640 63.61 -22.63 54.11
C ILE A 640 65.06 -22.86 53.66
N ALA A 641 65.54 -24.11 53.56
CA ALA A 641 66.94 -24.42 53.26
C ALA A 641 67.15 -25.05 51.87
N PHE A 642 68.23 -24.67 51.19
CA PHE A 642 68.76 -25.26 49.96
C PHE A 642 69.93 -26.16 50.29
N GLU A 643 69.87 -27.42 49.87
CA GLU A 643 71.01 -28.34 49.95
C GLU A 643 72.09 -27.97 48.92
N ALA A 644 73.31 -28.46 49.10
CA ALA A 644 74.37 -28.38 48.10
C ALA A 644 73.91 -28.94 46.74
N GLY A 645 74.13 -28.18 45.67
CA GLY A 645 73.68 -28.45 44.30
C GLY A 645 72.22 -28.08 44.01
N SER A 646 71.43 -27.65 45.01
CA SER A 646 70.03 -27.27 44.83
C SER A 646 69.94 -25.83 44.36
N ASP A 647 69.39 -25.59 43.18
CA ASP A 647 69.12 -24.24 42.69
C ASP A 647 67.71 -23.76 43.04
N THR A 648 66.84 -24.65 43.51
CA THR A 648 65.44 -24.33 43.79
C THR A 648 64.92 -24.98 45.07
N GLN A 649 63.95 -24.32 45.71
CA GLN A 649 63.20 -24.87 46.83
C GLN A 649 61.80 -24.26 46.89
N THR A 650 60.79 -25.04 47.29
CA THR A 650 59.39 -24.64 47.15
C THR A 650 58.57 -24.62 48.44
N ILE A 651 57.59 -23.72 48.50
CA ILE A 651 56.47 -23.71 49.45
C ILE A 651 55.18 -23.89 48.66
N ARG A 652 54.29 -24.76 49.12
CA ARG A 652 52.98 -25.00 48.53
C ARG A 652 51.89 -24.37 49.38
N ILE A 653 51.01 -23.63 48.74
CA ILE A 653 49.82 -23.05 49.33
C ILE A 653 48.61 -23.79 48.74
N SER A 654 47.91 -24.55 49.57
CA SER A 654 46.73 -25.34 49.19
C SER A 654 45.47 -24.57 49.54
N ALA A 655 44.62 -24.28 48.55
CA ALA A 655 43.30 -23.67 48.77
C ALA A 655 42.38 -24.62 49.56
N ILE A 656 41.49 -24.07 50.38
CA ILE A 656 40.49 -24.82 51.13
C ILE A 656 39.16 -24.70 50.40
N ALA A 657 38.66 -25.81 49.84
CA ALA A 657 37.40 -25.82 49.11
C ALA A 657 36.17 -25.67 50.02
N ASP A 658 35.27 -24.75 49.68
CA ASP A 658 33.92 -24.74 50.20
C ASP A 658 32.82 -24.67 49.11
N SER A 659 31.71 -23.98 49.37
CA SER A 659 30.60 -23.84 48.40
C SER A 659 30.00 -22.43 48.46
N VAL A 660 30.72 -21.49 49.05
CA VAL A 660 30.38 -20.09 49.20
C VAL A 660 30.98 -19.38 47.99
N LEU A 661 30.18 -18.52 47.35
CA LEU A 661 30.68 -17.70 46.26
C LEU A 661 31.59 -16.61 46.84
N GLU A 662 32.88 -16.67 46.52
CA GLU A 662 33.90 -15.73 46.97
C GLU A 662 34.62 -15.07 45.77
N PRO A 663 35.17 -13.85 45.92
CA PRO A 663 35.99 -13.23 44.87
C PRO A 663 37.40 -13.83 44.85
N ASP A 664 38.13 -13.69 43.74
CA ASP A 664 39.53 -14.11 43.67
C ASP A 664 40.41 -13.41 44.75
N GLU A 665 41.20 -14.18 45.48
CA GLU A 665 42.02 -13.73 46.63
C GLU A 665 43.52 -13.94 46.41
N THR A 666 44.40 -13.27 47.17
CA THR A 666 45.86 -13.26 46.93
C THR A 666 46.72 -13.65 48.14
N VAL A 667 47.88 -14.26 47.85
CA VAL A 667 48.97 -14.58 48.79
C VAL A 667 50.29 -14.00 48.27
N GLU A 668 50.99 -13.18 49.06
CA GLU A 668 52.22 -12.47 48.70
C GLU A 668 53.41 -12.90 49.58
N LEU A 669 54.52 -13.39 49.01
CA LEU A 669 55.70 -13.91 49.71
C LEU A 669 56.97 -13.12 49.40
N THR A 670 57.80 -12.79 50.41
CA THR A 670 59.03 -11.95 50.29
C THR A 670 60.28 -12.56 50.97
N VAL A 671 61.44 -12.60 50.29
CA VAL A 671 62.77 -13.05 50.80
C VAL A 671 63.47 -11.97 51.65
N THR A 672 64.18 -12.37 52.71
CA THR A 672 64.90 -11.46 53.63
C THR A 672 66.44 -11.67 53.63
N GLU A 673 67.19 -10.61 53.99
CA GLU A 673 68.67 -10.53 53.90
C GLU A 673 69.43 -11.49 54.83
N ASN A 674 70.57 -12.07 54.38
CA ASN A 674 71.49 -12.92 55.17
C ASN A 674 72.95 -12.81 54.67
N ALA A 675 73.94 -13.30 55.43
CA ALA A 675 75.37 -13.29 55.05
C ALA A 675 75.82 -14.53 54.25
N ALA A 676 75.01 -15.60 54.24
CA ALA A 676 75.31 -16.84 53.54
C ALA A 676 74.97 -16.79 52.03
N TYR A 677 74.33 -15.72 51.57
CA TYR A 677 73.94 -15.51 50.19
C TYR A 677 73.71 -14.01 49.97
N LEU A 678 73.78 -13.58 48.72
CA LEU A 678 73.31 -12.25 48.32
C LEU A 678 71.82 -12.30 47.95
N ILE A 679 71.07 -11.20 48.12
CA ILE A 679 69.73 -11.11 47.52
C ILE A 679 69.91 -10.92 46.01
N GLY A 680 69.27 -11.80 45.24
CA GLY A 680 69.24 -11.81 43.78
C GLY A 680 68.20 -10.84 43.21
N GLU A 681 67.74 -11.10 41.98
CA GLU A 681 66.98 -10.12 41.21
C GLU A 681 65.55 -9.84 41.74
N SER A 682 64.84 -10.88 42.19
CA SER A 682 63.44 -10.78 42.63
C SER A 682 63.26 -11.14 44.11
N GLN A 683 62.82 -10.17 44.89
CA GLN A 683 62.64 -10.32 46.34
C GLN A 683 61.24 -10.82 46.73
N THR A 684 60.20 -10.59 45.93
CA THR A 684 58.78 -10.82 46.31
C THR A 684 57.96 -11.46 45.17
N ALA A 685 57.01 -12.35 45.49
CA ALA A 685 56.11 -13.04 44.55
C ALA A 685 54.64 -13.08 45.05
N ILE A 686 53.63 -13.11 44.16
CA ILE A 686 52.19 -13.06 44.51
C ILE A 686 51.39 -14.10 43.71
N GLY A 687 50.57 -14.92 44.37
CA GLY A 687 49.68 -15.91 43.72
C GLY A 687 48.21 -15.74 44.14
N THR A 688 47.28 -16.21 43.30
CA THR A 688 45.82 -15.98 43.44
C THR A 688 45.01 -17.27 43.63
N ILE A 689 44.05 -17.30 44.54
CA ILE A 689 43.05 -18.37 44.69
C ILE A 689 41.76 -17.87 44.02
N ALA A 690 41.25 -18.61 43.03
CA ALA A 690 40.14 -18.21 42.16
C ALA A 690 38.91 -19.09 42.35
N ASN A 691 37.73 -18.53 42.16
CA ASN A 691 36.44 -19.18 42.41
C ASN A 691 36.04 -20.22 41.32
N ASP A 692 35.39 -21.35 41.68
CA ASP A 692 35.03 -22.44 40.75
C ASP A 692 33.57 -22.93 40.76
N GLU A 693 32.66 -22.24 41.40
CA GLU A 693 31.23 -22.59 41.37
C GLU A 693 30.56 -22.23 40.04
N SER A 694 29.74 -23.15 39.51
CA SER A 694 28.77 -22.82 38.45
C SER A 694 27.57 -22.08 39.03
N ASN A 695 27.02 -21.14 38.28
CA ASN A 695 25.78 -20.47 38.63
C ASN A 695 24.65 -20.91 37.69
N LEU A 696 23.51 -21.31 38.26
CA LEU A 696 22.35 -21.78 37.52
C LEU A 696 21.20 -20.78 37.56
N GLN A 697 20.69 -20.48 36.38
CA GLN A 697 19.48 -19.73 36.17
C GLN A 697 18.45 -20.61 35.47
N LEU A 698 17.19 -20.54 35.90
CA LEU A 698 16.07 -21.16 35.21
C LEU A 698 15.25 -20.07 34.54
N SER A 699 14.97 -20.27 33.26
CA SER A 699 14.06 -19.45 32.48
C SER A 699 13.05 -20.32 31.75
N LEU A 700 11.96 -19.71 31.31
CA LEU A 700 10.90 -20.36 30.56
C LEU A 700 10.61 -19.53 29.32
N SER A 701 10.47 -20.19 28.17
CA SER A 701 9.95 -19.58 26.95
C SER A 701 9.20 -20.61 26.10
N PRO A 702 8.00 -20.29 25.61
CA PRO A 702 7.16 -19.16 26.03
C PRO A 702 6.67 -19.34 27.49
N ASP A 703 6.26 -18.26 28.17
CA ASP A 703 5.74 -18.26 29.55
C ASP A 703 4.30 -18.79 29.66
N SER A 704 3.59 -18.86 28.54
CA SER A 704 2.33 -19.58 28.39
C SER A 704 2.21 -20.22 27.01
N VAL A 705 1.50 -21.34 26.93
CA VAL A 705 1.10 -22.01 25.67
C VAL A 705 -0.38 -22.34 25.73
N LEU A 706 -1.00 -22.51 24.57
CA LEU A 706 -2.38 -23.00 24.45
C LEU A 706 -2.40 -24.50 24.46
N GLU A 707 -3.48 -25.10 24.96
CA GLU A 707 -3.60 -26.54 25.10
C GLU A 707 -3.55 -27.27 23.75
N ASP A 708 -4.10 -26.67 22.69
CA ASP A 708 -4.15 -27.24 21.34
C ASP A 708 -3.03 -26.77 20.37
N SER A 709 -2.30 -25.71 20.70
CA SER A 709 -1.33 -25.05 19.78
C SER A 709 -0.26 -25.98 19.20
N GLY A 710 0.01 -27.10 19.87
CA GLY A 710 1.15 -27.98 19.60
C GLY A 710 2.50 -27.36 19.98
N ASP A 711 2.51 -26.11 20.48
CA ASP A 711 3.67 -25.46 21.05
C ASP A 711 3.93 -25.99 22.47
N ALA A 712 5.19 -25.96 22.89
CA ALA A 712 5.62 -26.58 24.13
C ALA A 712 6.27 -25.57 25.07
N LEU A 713 5.92 -25.63 26.35
CA LEU A 713 6.63 -24.90 27.39
C LEU A 713 8.07 -25.43 27.47
N THR A 714 9.04 -24.61 27.09
CA THR A 714 10.46 -24.98 27.12
C THR A 714 11.17 -24.26 28.26
N TYR A 715 11.43 -24.99 29.32
CA TYR A 715 12.24 -24.54 30.44
C TYR A 715 13.71 -24.68 30.08
N THR A 716 14.44 -23.57 30.09
CA THR A 716 15.88 -23.53 29.80
C THR A 716 16.65 -23.28 31.09
N ILE A 717 17.50 -24.23 31.45
CA ILE A 717 18.44 -24.07 32.55
C ILE A 717 19.74 -23.58 31.94
N THR A 718 20.15 -22.36 32.31
CA THR A 718 21.41 -21.75 31.88
C THR A 718 22.43 -21.90 32.99
N ARG A 719 23.60 -22.41 32.63
CA ARG A 719 24.76 -22.58 33.48
C ARG A 719 25.81 -21.53 33.08
N SER A 720 26.30 -20.78 34.06
CA SER A 720 27.31 -19.74 33.91
C SER A 720 28.38 -19.86 35.00
N GLY A 721 29.41 -19.01 34.99
CA GLY A 721 30.56 -19.17 35.88
C GLY A 721 31.48 -20.29 35.39
N PHE A 722 31.74 -21.28 36.24
CA PHE A 722 32.63 -22.38 35.92
C PHE A 722 31.94 -23.48 35.10
N LEU A 723 32.53 -23.92 33.97
CA LEU A 723 31.83 -24.77 32.98
C LEU A 723 32.58 -26.06 32.59
N ASP A 724 33.78 -26.30 33.09
CA ASP A 724 34.73 -27.24 32.48
C ASP A 724 34.42 -28.74 32.70
N ARG A 725 33.43 -29.08 33.55
CA ARG A 725 33.07 -30.44 33.97
C ARG A 725 31.56 -30.69 33.92
N ALA A 726 31.16 -31.95 33.77
CA ALA A 726 29.76 -32.35 33.77
C ALA A 726 29.06 -32.06 35.11
N LEU A 727 27.77 -31.73 35.08
CA LEU A 727 26.99 -31.33 36.26
C LEU A 727 25.56 -31.87 36.20
N THR A 728 25.11 -32.55 37.25
CA THR A 728 23.70 -32.96 37.38
C THR A 728 22.93 -32.00 38.27
N VAL A 729 21.85 -31.43 37.73
CA VAL A 729 21.01 -30.43 38.36
C VAL A 729 19.69 -31.06 38.79
N ASN A 730 19.27 -30.81 40.03
CA ASN A 730 17.98 -31.27 40.55
C ASN A 730 16.94 -30.14 40.49
N PHE A 731 15.69 -30.47 40.18
CA PHE A 731 14.57 -29.51 40.21
C PHE A 731 13.31 -30.14 40.80
N ALA A 732 12.47 -29.31 41.41
CA ALA A 732 11.13 -29.68 41.88
C ALA A 732 10.09 -29.34 40.80
N VAL A 733 9.03 -30.15 40.70
CA VAL A 733 7.88 -29.95 39.80
C VAL A 733 6.64 -29.64 40.64
N GLY A 734 5.88 -28.61 40.26
CA GLY A 734 4.64 -28.18 40.91
C GLY A 734 3.67 -27.53 39.92
N GLY A 735 2.67 -26.80 40.42
CA GLY A 735 1.62 -26.17 39.62
C GLY A 735 0.24 -26.83 39.78
N SER A 736 -0.76 -26.31 39.08
CA SER A 736 -2.14 -26.85 39.05
C SER A 736 -2.37 -27.89 37.96
N ALA A 737 -1.47 -28.01 36.98
CA ALA A 737 -1.55 -28.96 35.87
C ALA A 737 -1.06 -30.36 36.27
N VAL A 738 -1.69 -31.41 35.74
CA VAL A 738 -1.43 -32.83 36.04
C VAL A 738 -0.61 -33.47 34.93
N LEU A 739 0.54 -34.06 35.26
CA LEU A 739 1.37 -34.83 34.32
C LEU A 739 0.61 -36.03 33.74
N ASP A 740 0.67 -36.20 32.42
CA ASP A 740 -0.09 -37.15 31.60
C ASP A 740 -1.62 -36.93 31.58
N GLY A 741 -2.11 -35.85 32.21
CA GLY A 741 -3.47 -35.34 32.09
C GLY A 741 -3.51 -34.12 31.19
N ASP A 742 -2.82 -33.06 31.61
CA ASP A 742 -2.85 -31.73 30.99
C ASP A 742 -1.56 -31.46 30.16
N TYR A 743 -0.48 -32.21 30.43
CA TYR A 743 0.78 -32.13 29.66
C TYR A 743 1.58 -33.43 29.68
N SER A 744 2.43 -33.62 28.67
CA SER A 744 3.41 -34.69 28.56
C SER A 744 4.82 -34.14 28.40
N VAL A 745 5.86 -34.95 28.69
CA VAL A 745 7.27 -34.50 28.62
C VAL A 745 7.99 -35.16 27.45
N THR A 746 8.73 -34.37 26.66
CA THR A 746 9.58 -34.90 25.58
C THR A 746 10.73 -35.73 26.17
N PRO A 747 10.85 -37.04 25.86
CA PRO A 747 11.89 -37.88 26.45
C PRO A 747 13.30 -37.46 26.00
N SER A 748 14.24 -37.38 26.95
CA SER A 748 15.67 -37.15 26.71
C SER A 748 16.52 -38.12 27.53
N ALA A 749 17.69 -38.51 27.03
CA ALA A 749 18.60 -39.44 27.71
C ALA A 749 19.19 -38.83 29.00
N ASP A 750 19.30 -37.50 29.05
CA ASP A 750 19.92 -36.77 30.15
C ASP A 750 18.90 -36.25 31.17
N LEU A 751 17.61 -36.53 30.96
CA LEU A 751 16.48 -36.03 31.76
C LEU A 751 15.74 -37.17 32.47
N THR A 752 15.48 -36.99 33.76
CA THR A 752 14.44 -37.71 34.48
C THR A 752 13.38 -36.72 34.95
N PHE A 753 12.09 -37.00 34.70
CA PHE A 753 10.99 -36.10 35.03
C PHE A 753 9.85 -36.90 35.68
N GLY A 754 9.44 -36.48 36.87
CA GLY A 754 8.34 -37.08 37.64
C GLY A 754 7.31 -36.05 38.09
N ALA A 755 6.22 -36.51 38.69
CA ALA A 755 5.09 -35.65 39.07
C ALA A 755 5.40 -34.60 40.16
N SER A 756 6.55 -34.70 40.85
CA SER A 756 6.96 -33.75 41.90
C SER A 756 8.43 -33.35 41.86
N ASP A 757 9.27 -34.04 41.10
CA ASP A 757 10.72 -33.81 41.02
C ASP A 757 11.32 -34.33 39.70
N GLY A 758 12.55 -33.91 39.41
CA GLY A 758 13.32 -34.39 38.26
C GLY A 758 14.80 -34.00 38.33
N THR A 759 15.59 -34.56 37.42
CA THR A 759 17.02 -34.25 37.27
C THR A 759 17.39 -34.09 35.80
N ILE A 760 18.36 -33.20 35.53
CA ILE A 760 18.94 -33.03 34.19
C ILE A 760 20.46 -32.91 34.26
N SER A 761 21.19 -33.56 33.36
CA SER A 761 22.66 -33.59 33.40
C SER A 761 23.29 -32.82 32.25
N PHE A 762 24.17 -31.87 32.57
CA PHE A 762 25.05 -31.14 31.66
C PHE A 762 26.36 -31.92 31.46
N GLU A 763 26.86 -31.95 30.23
CA GLU A 763 28.23 -32.36 29.93
C GLU A 763 29.22 -31.21 30.18
N ALA A 764 30.52 -31.50 30.13
CA ALA A 764 31.56 -30.48 30.22
C ALA A 764 31.42 -29.43 29.11
N ASN A 765 31.52 -28.15 29.48
CA ASN A 765 31.34 -26.94 28.67
C ASN A 765 29.91 -26.74 28.13
N GLU A 766 28.94 -27.54 28.55
CA GLU A 766 27.55 -27.33 28.21
C GLU A 766 26.97 -26.21 29.07
N THR A 767 26.46 -25.17 28.41
CA THR A 767 25.96 -23.96 29.07
C THR A 767 24.44 -23.96 29.21
N GLU A 768 23.72 -24.79 28.46
CA GLU A 768 22.25 -24.80 28.48
C GLU A 768 21.68 -26.20 28.34
N LYS A 769 20.59 -26.47 29.07
CA LYS A 769 19.75 -27.67 28.90
C LYS A 769 18.29 -27.27 28.89
N THR A 770 17.50 -27.97 28.10
CA THR A 770 16.07 -27.69 27.95
C THR A 770 15.20 -28.85 28.42
N ILE A 771 14.09 -28.52 29.08
CA ILE A 771 13.00 -29.43 29.40
C ILE A 771 11.76 -28.94 28.66
N THR A 772 11.24 -29.78 27.77
CA THR A 772 10.12 -29.41 26.88
C THR A 772 8.86 -30.17 27.28
N LEU A 773 7.85 -29.43 27.74
CA LEU A 773 6.54 -29.92 28.13
C LEU A 773 5.53 -29.62 27.02
N VAL A 774 4.87 -30.63 26.50
CA VAL A 774 3.86 -30.53 25.44
C VAL A 774 2.48 -30.64 26.07
N PRO A 775 1.61 -29.62 25.97
CA PRO A 775 0.22 -29.71 26.43
C PRO A 775 -0.52 -30.89 25.81
N ILE A 776 -1.53 -31.39 26.51
CA ILE A 776 -2.41 -32.46 26.02
C ILE A 776 -3.75 -31.83 25.71
N GLU A 777 -4.03 -31.62 24.41
CA GLU A 777 -5.32 -31.17 23.89
C GLU A 777 -6.46 -32.07 24.42
N ASP A 778 -7.41 -31.46 25.11
CA ASP A 778 -8.76 -32.00 25.18
C ASP A 778 -9.78 -31.05 24.51
N GLY A 779 -11.06 -31.13 24.84
CA GLY A 779 -12.08 -30.34 24.13
C GLY A 779 -13.13 -29.80 25.09
N VAL A 780 -12.71 -29.59 26.33
CA VAL A 780 -13.55 -29.25 27.47
C VAL A 780 -13.08 -27.93 28.00
N LEU A 781 -13.96 -26.93 27.99
CA LEU A 781 -13.72 -25.63 28.63
C LEU A 781 -13.34 -25.82 30.11
N GLU A 782 -12.09 -25.53 30.45
CA GLU A 782 -11.52 -25.53 31.80
C GLU A 782 -10.97 -24.13 32.18
N ASP A 783 -10.39 -24.03 33.38
CA ASP A 783 -9.63 -22.84 33.81
C ASP A 783 -8.14 -23.06 33.50
N ASP A 784 -7.41 -22.01 33.10
CA ASP A 784 -5.95 -22.02 32.90
C ASP A 784 -5.20 -22.80 33.99
N ARG A 785 -4.35 -23.73 33.55
CA ARG A 785 -3.53 -24.58 34.43
C ARG A 785 -2.07 -24.15 34.40
N THR A 786 -1.32 -24.47 35.45
CA THR A 786 0.08 -24.05 35.56
C THR A 786 0.99 -25.23 35.83
N VAL A 787 2.19 -25.21 35.25
CA VAL A 787 3.31 -26.09 35.63
C VAL A 787 4.41 -25.19 36.20
N SER A 788 5.05 -25.58 37.29
CA SER A 788 6.16 -24.82 37.87
C SER A 788 7.38 -25.69 38.11
N LEU A 789 8.54 -25.20 37.68
CA LEU A 789 9.83 -25.84 37.93
C LEU A 789 10.67 -24.94 38.85
N ALA A 790 11.26 -25.51 39.90
CA ALA A 790 12.14 -24.79 40.81
C ALA A 790 13.47 -25.53 40.95
N LEU A 791 14.57 -24.88 40.60
CA LEU A 791 15.91 -25.45 40.80
C LEU A 791 16.17 -25.69 42.28
N GLN A 792 16.71 -26.84 42.60
CA GLN A 792 17.08 -27.20 43.97
C GLN A 792 18.59 -27.02 44.17
N PRO A 793 19.04 -26.51 45.33
CA PRO A 793 20.45 -26.44 45.67
C PRO A 793 21.13 -27.80 45.55
N GLY A 794 22.38 -27.82 45.06
CA GLY A 794 23.17 -29.03 44.88
C GLY A 794 24.67 -28.74 44.96
N ASN A 795 25.49 -29.79 44.82
CA ASN A 795 26.95 -29.64 44.89
C ASN A 795 27.51 -29.17 43.55
N GLY A 796 28.49 -28.26 43.59
CA GLY A 796 29.18 -27.73 42.40
C GLY A 796 28.40 -26.63 41.66
N TYR A 797 27.30 -26.15 42.24
CA TYR A 797 26.59 -25.00 41.72
C TYR A 797 25.79 -24.24 42.78
N VAL A 798 25.60 -22.95 42.52
CA VAL A 798 24.63 -22.10 43.21
C VAL A 798 23.44 -21.81 42.31
N VAL A 799 22.28 -21.61 42.92
CA VAL A 799 21.02 -21.34 42.22
C VAL A 799 20.65 -19.88 42.40
N ASP A 800 20.66 -19.13 41.30
CA ASP A 800 20.23 -17.73 41.29
C ASP A 800 18.70 -17.59 41.28
N THR A 801 17.99 -18.58 40.73
CA THR A 801 16.52 -18.59 40.63
C THR A 801 15.94 -19.67 41.53
N ALA A 802 15.80 -19.38 42.83
CA ALA A 802 15.23 -20.31 43.81
C ALA A 802 13.69 -20.37 43.77
N ASP A 803 13.04 -19.32 43.25
CA ASP A 803 11.60 -19.27 43.10
C ASP A 803 11.15 -20.17 41.93
N PRO A 804 9.99 -20.85 42.04
CA PRO A 804 9.45 -21.64 40.94
C PRO A 804 9.20 -20.76 39.72
N VAL A 805 9.78 -21.16 38.58
CA VAL A 805 9.45 -20.60 37.27
C VAL A 805 8.16 -21.27 36.81
N VAL A 806 7.12 -20.48 36.62
CA VAL A 806 5.76 -20.95 36.31
C VAL A 806 5.47 -20.74 34.84
N GLY A 807 5.00 -21.79 34.18
CA GLY A 807 4.41 -21.73 32.85
C GLY A 807 2.92 -22.02 32.93
N THR A 808 2.14 -21.33 32.11
CA THR A 808 0.69 -21.50 32.05
C THR A 808 0.30 -22.27 30.80
N ILE A 809 -0.53 -23.30 30.96
CA ILE A 809 -1.29 -23.93 29.89
C ILE A 809 -2.63 -23.20 29.90
N VAL A 810 -2.82 -22.34 28.90
CA VAL A 810 -4.01 -21.52 28.73
C VAL A 810 -5.05 -22.35 28.01
N ASP A 811 -6.24 -22.36 28.56
CA ASP A 811 -7.40 -23.02 27.95
C ASP A 811 -7.78 -22.25 26.67
N ASP A 812 -7.95 -22.97 25.56
CA ASP A 812 -8.24 -22.37 24.25
C ASP A 812 -9.73 -22.50 23.85
N GLU A 813 -10.56 -23.08 24.71
CA GLU A 813 -12.00 -23.13 24.48
C GLU A 813 -12.65 -21.76 24.66
N ALA A 814 -13.42 -21.35 23.65
CA ALA A 814 -14.18 -20.11 23.72
C ALA A 814 -15.65 -20.35 24.11
N SER A 815 -16.33 -19.36 24.69
CA SER A 815 -17.79 -19.34 24.78
C SER A 815 -18.36 -18.40 23.72
N VAL A 816 -19.52 -18.75 23.14
CA VAL A 816 -20.14 -17.96 22.08
C VAL A 816 -21.59 -17.64 22.41
N SER A 817 -21.94 -16.35 22.23
CA SER A 817 -23.30 -15.83 22.33
C SER A 817 -23.71 -15.11 21.04
N LEU A 818 -25.02 -14.88 20.87
CA LEU A 818 -25.59 -14.31 19.65
C LEU A 818 -26.63 -13.24 19.98
N SER A 819 -26.50 -12.08 19.34
CA SER A 819 -27.44 -10.97 19.45
C SER A 819 -27.78 -10.37 18.08
N VAL A 820 -28.86 -9.60 17.99
CA VAL A 820 -29.28 -8.95 16.74
C VAL A 820 -29.79 -7.54 16.98
N ASP A 821 -29.32 -6.60 16.18
CA ASP A 821 -29.78 -5.21 16.16
C ASP A 821 -29.61 -4.62 14.75
N PRO A 822 -30.59 -3.89 14.20
CA PRO A 822 -31.97 -3.75 14.68
C PRO A 822 -32.78 -5.05 14.63
N THR A 823 -33.71 -5.23 15.58
CA THR A 823 -34.62 -6.40 15.65
C THR A 823 -35.75 -6.36 14.62
N ALA A 824 -35.93 -5.24 13.92
CA ALA A 824 -36.82 -5.14 12.76
C ALA A 824 -36.36 -4.01 11.82
N VAL A 825 -36.44 -4.25 10.51
CA VAL A 825 -36.13 -3.26 9.46
C VAL A 825 -37.14 -3.37 8.33
N ALA A 826 -37.41 -2.28 7.62
CA ALA A 826 -38.20 -2.32 6.39
C ALA A 826 -37.34 -2.76 5.20
N GLU A 827 -37.95 -3.46 4.25
CA GLU A 827 -37.28 -4.08 3.09
C GLU A 827 -36.55 -3.07 2.18
N ASP A 828 -37.04 -1.82 2.09
CA ASP A 828 -36.45 -0.77 1.26
C ASP A 828 -35.49 0.18 2.02
N SER A 829 -35.38 0.02 3.34
CA SER A 829 -34.76 1.01 4.23
C SER A 829 -33.26 1.24 3.99
N GLY A 830 -32.63 0.34 3.22
CA GLY A 830 -31.18 0.28 3.02
C GLY A 830 -30.40 -0.02 4.30
N THR A 831 -31.09 -0.39 5.38
CA THR A 831 -30.50 -0.68 6.69
C THR A 831 -30.35 -2.19 6.85
N GLY A 832 -29.13 -2.65 7.07
CA GLY A 832 -28.86 -4.06 7.36
C GLY A 832 -29.27 -4.44 8.78
N ILE A 833 -29.79 -5.67 8.92
CA ILE A 833 -29.93 -6.36 10.19
C ILE A 833 -28.58 -6.96 10.53
N VAL A 834 -27.98 -6.57 11.65
CA VAL A 834 -26.66 -7.07 12.05
C VAL A 834 -26.83 -8.10 13.15
N TYR A 835 -26.46 -9.34 12.84
CA TYR A 835 -26.28 -10.38 13.85
C TYR A 835 -24.85 -10.34 14.34
N THR A 836 -24.67 -10.07 15.63
CA THR A 836 -23.36 -10.04 16.27
C THR A 836 -23.17 -11.30 17.09
N PHE A 837 -22.22 -12.12 16.64
CA PHE A 837 -21.68 -13.25 17.39
C PHE A 837 -20.58 -12.71 18.28
N THR A 838 -20.67 -12.98 19.57
CA THR A 838 -19.65 -12.56 20.55
C THR A 838 -18.99 -13.80 21.10
N ARG A 839 -17.66 -13.83 20.99
CA ARG A 839 -16.76 -14.85 21.54
C ARG A 839 -16.15 -14.29 22.82
N GLU A 840 -16.27 -15.01 23.92
CA GLU A 840 -15.55 -14.73 25.18
C GLU A 840 -14.59 -15.90 25.49
N GLY A 841 -13.50 -15.64 26.19
CA GLY A 841 -12.43 -16.62 26.42
C GLY A 841 -11.28 -16.45 25.42
N PHE A 842 -10.65 -17.54 25.01
CA PHE A 842 -9.52 -17.51 24.09
C PHE A 842 -9.93 -16.98 22.70
N THR A 843 -9.15 -16.09 22.09
CA THR A 843 -9.46 -15.48 20.77
C THR A 843 -8.32 -15.55 19.76
N ASP A 844 -7.11 -15.99 20.11
CA ASP A 844 -5.93 -15.82 19.25
C ASP A 844 -5.92 -16.76 18.02
N GLU A 845 -6.70 -17.84 18.03
CA GLU A 845 -6.91 -18.69 16.85
C GLU A 845 -8.25 -18.42 16.15
N GLU A 846 -8.30 -18.80 14.86
CA GLU A 846 -9.52 -18.73 14.07
C GLU A 846 -10.57 -19.73 14.58
N LEU A 847 -11.77 -19.27 14.94
CA LEU A 847 -12.85 -20.15 15.42
C LEU A 847 -14.04 -20.14 14.47
N THR A 848 -14.40 -21.32 13.94
CA THR A 848 -15.60 -21.48 13.12
C THR A 848 -16.80 -21.88 13.98
N VAL A 849 -17.77 -20.97 14.10
CA VAL A 849 -19.01 -21.18 14.84
C VAL A 849 -20.15 -21.55 13.89
N ASN A 850 -20.82 -22.66 14.18
CA ASN A 850 -21.96 -23.14 13.41
C ASN A 850 -23.27 -22.60 13.97
N PHE A 851 -24.22 -22.31 13.07
CA PHE A 851 -25.58 -21.92 13.44
C PHE A 851 -26.61 -22.42 12.42
N THR A 852 -27.86 -22.51 12.85
CA THR A 852 -28.99 -22.81 11.96
C THR A 852 -29.72 -21.52 11.61
N VAL A 853 -30.20 -21.45 10.37
CA VAL A 853 -31.03 -20.36 9.85
C VAL A 853 -32.46 -20.86 9.72
N GLY A 854 -33.37 -20.18 10.41
CA GLY A 854 -34.82 -20.38 10.35
C GLY A 854 -35.55 -19.06 10.19
N GLY A 855 -36.85 -19.08 10.49
CA GLY A 855 -37.76 -17.96 10.21
C GLY A 855 -38.55 -18.18 8.93
N THR A 856 -39.28 -17.17 8.49
CA THR A 856 -40.13 -17.22 7.28
C THR A 856 -39.46 -16.66 6.04
N ALA A 857 -38.39 -15.87 6.19
CA ALA A 857 -37.68 -15.24 5.08
C ALA A 857 -36.76 -16.22 4.31
N LEU A 858 -36.66 -16.09 2.98
CA LEU A 858 -35.91 -16.95 2.07
C LEU A 858 -34.77 -16.20 1.36
N GLN A 859 -33.56 -16.77 1.32
CA GLN A 859 -32.34 -16.13 0.79
C GLN A 859 -32.02 -16.46 -0.70
N ALA A 860 -32.87 -17.21 -1.43
CA ALA A 860 -32.54 -17.71 -2.77
C ALA A 860 -32.45 -16.57 -3.83
N MET A 861 -31.97 -16.85 -5.05
CA MET A 861 -31.95 -15.81 -6.10
C MET A 861 -33.37 -15.29 -6.39
N GLY A 862 -33.65 -14.06 -5.94
CA GLY A 862 -34.98 -13.45 -5.91
C GLY A 862 -35.76 -13.68 -4.61
N GLY A 863 -35.08 -13.83 -3.47
CA GLY A 863 -35.68 -13.93 -2.13
C GLY A 863 -35.40 -12.71 -1.25
N ASP A 864 -36.07 -12.70 -0.11
CA ASP A 864 -36.40 -11.57 0.77
C ASP A 864 -35.18 -10.87 1.39
N TYR A 865 -34.02 -11.52 1.41
CA TYR A 865 -32.76 -10.90 1.83
C TYR A 865 -31.53 -11.46 1.13
N THR A 866 -30.50 -10.62 1.08
CA THR A 866 -29.13 -10.97 0.78
C THR A 866 -28.27 -10.87 2.04
N VAL A 867 -27.07 -11.47 2.02
CA VAL A 867 -26.09 -11.30 3.08
C VAL A 867 -24.87 -10.60 2.50
N GLU A 868 -24.36 -9.58 3.17
CA GLU A 868 -23.03 -9.05 2.83
C GLU A 868 -22.01 -10.07 3.32
N SER A 869 -21.42 -10.80 2.36
CA SER A 869 -20.39 -11.77 2.68
C SER A 869 -19.07 -11.06 2.96
N ASP A 870 -18.69 -10.97 4.24
CA ASP A 870 -17.28 -11.02 4.59
C ASP A 870 -16.73 -12.41 4.22
N SER A 871 -15.41 -12.55 4.02
CA SER A 871 -14.77 -13.79 3.54
C SER A 871 -15.01 -15.03 4.40
N ASP A 872 -15.57 -14.82 5.58
CA ASP A 872 -15.58 -15.73 6.73
C ASP A 872 -16.93 -16.42 6.92
N PHE A 873 -17.93 -16.08 6.09
CA PHE A 873 -19.29 -16.63 6.15
C PHE A 873 -19.57 -17.67 5.04
N ARG A 874 -19.98 -18.89 5.43
CA ARG A 874 -20.34 -19.97 4.49
C ARG A 874 -21.79 -20.42 4.68
N PHE A 875 -22.59 -20.34 3.62
CA PHE A 875 -24.01 -20.71 3.62
C PHE A 875 -24.27 -22.02 2.86
N GLY A 876 -25.03 -22.93 3.48
CA GLY A 876 -25.33 -24.27 2.94
C GLY A 876 -26.79 -24.70 3.09
N GLY A 877 -27.75 -23.78 2.95
CA GLY A 877 -29.18 -24.08 3.14
C GLY A 877 -29.69 -23.59 4.51
N MET A 878 -30.26 -24.45 5.34
CA MET A 878 -30.75 -24.06 6.69
C MET A 878 -29.64 -24.01 7.76
N THR A 879 -28.38 -24.13 7.36
CA THR A 879 -27.21 -24.16 8.23
C THR A 879 -26.13 -23.24 7.66
N GLY A 880 -25.49 -22.47 8.52
CA GLY A 880 -24.37 -21.60 8.18
C GLY A 880 -23.26 -21.72 9.21
N SER A 881 -22.08 -21.25 8.84
CA SER A 881 -20.96 -21.08 9.75
C SER A 881 -20.37 -19.69 9.59
N ILE A 882 -19.98 -19.06 10.70
CA ILE A 882 -19.23 -17.81 10.73
C ILE A 882 -17.88 -18.07 11.39
N THR A 883 -16.85 -17.42 10.89
CA THR A 883 -15.49 -17.62 11.37
C THR A 883 -15.03 -16.36 12.09
N PHE A 884 -14.62 -16.47 13.35
CA PHE A 884 -13.91 -15.41 14.04
C PHE A 884 -12.46 -15.44 13.57
N ALA A 885 -11.96 -14.36 13.01
CA ALA A 885 -10.53 -14.23 12.73
C ALA A 885 -9.73 -14.28 14.04
N ALA A 886 -8.48 -14.76 13.95
CA ALA A 886 -7.50 -14.71 15.04
C ALA A 886 -7.43 -13.31 15.68
N GLY A 887 -7.63 -13.25 17.00
CA GLY A 887 -7.70 -12.05 17.83
C GLY A 887 -9.06 -11.33 17.87
N SER A 888 -10.09 -11.83 17.18
CA SER A 888 -11.42 -11.20 17.14
C SER A 888 -12.36 -11.78 18.20
N ASP A 889 -12.91 -10.90 19.03
CA ASP A 889 -13.95 -11.22 20.03
C ASP A 889 -15.37 -11.11 19.47
N THR A 890 -15.51 -10.56 18.27
CA THR A 890 -16.80 -10.38 17.59
C THR A 890 -16.70 -10.76 16.12
N ALA A 891 -17.78 -11.35 15.61
CA ALA A 891 -17.98 -11.58 14.19
C ALA A 891 -19.41 -11.17 13.86
N THR A 892 -19.59 -10.42 12.77
CA THR A 892 -20.92 -9.92 12.39
C THR A 892 -21.38 -10.54 11.09
N LEU A 893 -22.67 -10.86 11.04
CA LEU A 893 -23.37 -11.18 9.80
C LEU A 893 -24.40 -10.09 9.53
N THR A 894 -24.17 -9.34 8.46
CA THR A 894 -25.13 -8.34 7.98
C THR A 894 -26.08 -8.99 6.99
N VAL A 895 -27.35 -9.06 7.37
CA VAL A 895 -28.47 -9.40 6.51
C VAL A 895 -29.03 -8.12 5.93
N LEU A 896 -28.97 -7.96 4.60
CA LEU A 896 -29.58 -6.86 3.88
C LEU A 896 -30.91 -7.32 3.27
N PRO A 897 -32.06 -6.78 3.70
CA PRO A 897 -33.31 -7.03 3.00
C PRO A 897 -33.18 -6.71 1.50
N THR A 898 -33.76 -7.56 0.65
CA THR A 898 -33.75 -7.35 -0.79
C THR A 898 -34.82 -6.33 -1.13
N ASN A 899 -34.44 -5.24 -1.79
CA ASN A 899 -35.41 -4.26 -2.26
C ASN A 899 -36.21 -4.82 -3.44
N ASP A 900 -37.46 -5.14 -3.16
CA ASP A 900 -38.50 -5.59 -4.08
C ASP A 900 -39.60 -4.52 -4.05
N LEU A 901 -39.87 -3.87 -5.18
CA LEU A 901 -40.93 -2.85 -5.30
C LEU A 901 -42.13 -3.36 -6.11
N LEU A 902 -42.23 -4.68 -6.32
CA LEU A 902 -43.12 -5.28 -7.32
C LEU A 902 -44.03 -6.36 -6.76
N ILE A 903 -43.77 -6.91 -5.57
CA ILE A 903 -44.54 -8.01 -4.95
C ILE A 903 -44.88 -7.65 -3.49
N ILE A 904 -46.17 -7.68 -3.14
CA ILE A 904 -46.62 -7.50 -1.75
C ILE A 904 -46.44 -8.82 -0.98
N GLU A 905 -45.58 -8.83 0.05
CA GLU A 905 -45.28 -10.01 0.88
C GLU A 905 -45.76 -9.83 2.35
N GLU A 906 -45.65 -10.85 3.22
CA GLU A 906 -45.99 -10.68 4.65
C GLU A 906 -44.73 -10.26 5.44
N ASP A 907 -44.87 -9.66 6.64
CA ASP A 907 -43.69 -9.43 7.49
C ASP A 907 -42.99 -10.78 7.76
N GLU A 908 -41.72 -10.84 7.43
CA GLU A 908 -40.95 -12.08 7.45
C GLU A 908 -39.86 -12.07 8.50
N THR A 909 -39.53 -13.24 9.05
CA THR A 909 -38.50 -13.34 10.10
C THR A 909 -37.26 -14.03 9.57
N VAL A 910 -36.10 -13.53 10.00
CA VAL A 910 -34.82 -14.23 9.93
C VAL A 910 -34.45 -14.61 11.35
N ILE A 911 -34.23 -15.89 11.60
CA ILE A 911 -33.91 -16.42 12.93
C ILE A 911 -32.61 -17.19 12.87
N LEU A 912 -31.62 -16.75 13.64
CA LEU A 912 -30.34 -17.45 13.79
C LEU A 912 -30.29 -18.12 15.16
N THR A 913 -29.86 -19.38 15.20
CA THR A 913 -29.70 -20.14 16.45
C THR A 913 -28.33 -20.81 16.44
N LEU A 914 -27.51 -20.54 17.46
CA LEU A 914 -26.20 -21.18 17.63
C LEU A 914 -26.37 -22.70 17.72
N ALA A 915 -25.53 -23.43 16.97
CA ALA A 915 -25.45 -24.88 17.02
C ALA A 915 -24.17 -25.27 17.76
N ALA A 916 -24.19 -26.39 18.49
CA ALA A 916 -22.98 -26.92 19.13
C ALA A 916 -21.92 -27.26 18.07
N GLY A 917 -20.66 -26.94 18.37
CA GLY A 917 -19.51 -27.20 17.51
C GLY A 917 -18.27 -27.52 18.35
N ASP A 918 -17.17 -27.84 17.68
CA ASP A 918 -15.89 -28.14 18.31
C ASP A 918 -15.16 -26.82 18.63
N GLY A 919 -14.43 -26.76 19.75
CA GLY A 919 -13.66 -25.57 20.17
C GLY A 919 -14.47 -24.42 20.80
N TYR A 920 -15.79 -24.61 21.03
CA TYR A 920 -16.58 -23.62 21.78
C TYR A 920 -17.80 -24.14 22.55
N GLY A 921 -18.07 -23.51 23.69
CA GLY A 921 -19.32 -23.62 24.45
C GLY A 921 -20.37 -22.59 24.02
N ILE A 922 -21.66 -22.87 24.22
CA ILE A 922 -22.75 -21.89 23.99
C ILE A 922 -23.29 -21.39 25.32
N GLU A 923 -23.24 -20.08 25.54
CA GLU A 923 -23.86 -19.45 26.70
C GLU A 923 -25.38 -19.40 26.53
N THR A 924 -26.10 -20.36 27.11
CA THR A 924 -27.58 -20.50 27.06
C THR A 924 -28.20 -20.18 25.68
N PRO A 925 -28.43 -21.17 24.81
CA PRO A 925 -28.86 -20.89 23.43
C PRO A 925 -30.24 -20.22 23.38
N ASP A 926 -30.25 -18.91 23.07
CA ASP A 926 -31.45 -18.15 22.72
C ASP A 926 -31.41 -17.81 21.21
N PRO A 927 -32.48 -18.10 20.45
CA PRO A 927 -32.56 -17.74 19.04
C PRO A 927 -32.62 -16.21 18.87
N ALA A 928 -31.69 -15.64 18.11
CA ALA A 928 -31.74 -14.24 17.72
C ALA A 928 -32.67 -14.10 16.52
N SER A 929 -33.76 -13.34 16.69
CA SER A 929 -34.79 -13.15 15.68
C SER A 929 -34.88 -11.70 15.27
N ALA A 930 -34.89 -11.44 13.97
CA ALA A 930 -35.20 -10.14 13.40
C ALA A 930 -36.31 -10.24 12.35
N THR A 931 -37.07 -9.17 12.17
CA THR A 931 -38.22 -9.11 11.25
C THR A 931 -37.93 -8.15 10.10
N ILE A 932 -38.06 -8.63 8.87
CA ILE A 932 -38.14 -7.81 7.65
C ILE A 932 -39.61 -7.39 7.52
N LEU A 933 -39.86 -6.09 7.60
CA LEU A 933 -41.19 -5.50 7.53
C LEU A 933 -41.50 -5.12 6.08
N ASN A 934 -42.68 -5.52 5.59
CA ASN A 934 -43.17 -5.07 4.27
C ASN A 934 -43.63 -3.61 4.36
N ASP A 935 -43.18 -2.76 3.42
CA ASP A 935 -43.59 -1.37 3.34
C ASP A 935 -44.12 -0.88 1.98
N ASP A 936 -44.39 -1.82 1.07
CA ASP A 936 -44.91 -1.56 -0.27
C ASP A 936 -46.40 -1.13 -0.31
N GLY A 937 -46.67 -0.05 -1.05
CA GLY A 937 -47.99 0.62 -1.13
C GLY A 937 -48.45 0.97 -2.54
N ILE A 938 -48.25 0.08 -3.52
CA ILE A 938 -48.63 0.30 -4.93
C ILE A 938 -50.10 -0.11 -5.18
N VAL A 939 -50.89 0.82 -5.72
CA VAL A 939 -52.28 0.56 -6.14
C VAL A 939 -52.33 0.08 -7.59
N THR A 940 -52.87 -1.12 -7.83
CA THR A 940 -52.88 -1.82 -9.13
C THR A 940 -54.20 -1.68 -9.92
N ASN A 941 -55.00 -0.64 -9.65
CA ASN A 941 -56.33 -0.41 -10.25
C ASN A 941 -57.32 -1.59 -10.07
N THR A 942 -57.49 -2.06 -8.83
CA THR A 942 -58.47 -3.10 -8.47
C THR A 942 -59.68 -2.51 -7.73
N ASP A 943 -60.87 -3.05 -7.98
CA ASP A 943 -62.13 -2.57 -7.41
C ASP A 943 -62.26 -2.87 -5.90
N ASN A 944 -62.70 -1.86 -5.15
CA ASN A 944 -63.20 -1.81 -3.76
C ASN A 944 -62.47 -2.54 -2.59
N SER A 945 -61.89 -3.73 -2.76
CA SER A 945 -61.20 -4.47 -1.69
C SER A 945 -60.33 -5.62 -2.19
N GLY A 946 -59.11 -5.74 -1.66
CA GLY A 946 -58.13 -6.79 -1.99
C GLY A 946 -56.69 -6.23 -1.98
N PRO A 947 -55.65 -7.09 -1.97
CA PRO A 947 -54.26 -6.67 -2.14
C PRO A 947 -54.10 -5.74 -3.36
N GLY A 948 -53.40 -4.63 -3.20
CA GLY A 948 -53.22 -3.62 -4.24
C GLY A 948 -54.42 -2.67 -4.48
N SER A 949 -55.47 -2.70 -3.63
CA SER A 949 -56.59 -1.74 -3.73
C SER A 949 -56.30 -0.41 -3.01
N LEU A 950 -56.87 0.69 -3.52
CA LEU A 950 -56.74 2.02 -2.90
C LEU A 950 -57.25 2.04 -1.45
N ARG A 951 -58.27 1.23 -1.13
CA ARG A 951 -58.77 1.06 0.25
C ARG A 951 -57.69 0.50 1.18
N GLN A 952 -57.00 -0.55 0.76
CA GLN A 952 -55.95 -1.17 1.59
C GLN A 952 -54.73 -0.26 1.71
N ALA A 953 -54.33 0.41 0.63
CA ALA A 953 -53.25 1.38 0.67
C ALA A 953 -53.52 2.51 1.69
N ILE A 954 -54.75 3.04 1.75
CA ILE A 954 -55.12 4.07 2.74
C ILE A 954 -55.16 3.48 4.17
N LEU A 955 -55.61 2.24 4.37
CA LEU A 955 -55.58 1.59 5.69
C LEU A 955 -54.14 1.35 6.17
N ALA A 956 -53.26 0.85 5.30
CA ALA A 956 -51.85 0.63 5.58
C ALA A 956 -51.15 1.95 5.89
N ALA A 957 -51.32 2.96 5.05
CA ALA A 957 -50.76 4.30 5.26
C ALA A 957 -51.24 4.96 6.55
N ASN A 958 -52.47 4.69 7.02
CA ASN A 958 -52.97 5.18 8.30
C ASN A 958 -52.39 4.44 9.51
N ASN A 959 -52.04 3.15 9.37
CA ASN A 959 -51.60 2.30 10.48
C ASN A 959 -50.07 2.14 10.59
N SER A 960 -49.31 2.46 9.53
CA SER A 960 -47.86 2.25 9.45
C SER A 960 -47.07 3.26 10.30
N ALA A 961 -46.78 2.96 11.57
CA ALA A 961 -46.06 3.88 12.46
C ALA A 961 -44.61 4.19 12.05
N SER A 962 -44.03 3.45 11.10
CA SER A 962 -42.63 3.57 10.68
C SER A 962 -42.35 4.68 9.66
N ILE A 963 -43.34 5.06 8.83
CA ILE A 963 -43.14 6.05 7.77
C ILE A 963 -43.81 7.38 8.14
N ALA A 964 -43.01 8.44 8.24
CA ALA A 964 -43.51 9.81 8.35
C ALA A 964 -43.97 10.29 6.97
N ASN A 965 -45.27 10.58 6.82
CA ASN A 965 -45.90 11.09 5.59
C ASN A 965 -45.85 10.11 4.39
N PRO A 966 -46.44 8.90 4.50
CA PRO A 966 -46.43 7.91 3.43
C PRO A 966 -46.99 8.46 2.10
N THR A 967 -46.44 7.98 0.99
CA THR A 967 -46.92 8.30 -0.36
C THR A 967 -47.55 7.05 -0.98
N ILE A 968 -48.84 7.13 -1.31
CA ILE A 968 -49.55 6.09 -2.06
C ILE A 968 -49.37 6.40 -3.54
N THR A 969 -48.75 5.47 -4.27
CA THR A 969 -48.54 5.54 -5.71
C THR A 969 -49.38 4.50 -6.44
N PHE A 970 -49.54 4.69 -7.75
CA PHE A 970 -50.26 3.74 -8.61
C PHE A 970 -49.26 3.14 -9.62
N THR A 971 -49.50 1.91 -10.05
CA THR A 971 -48.65 1.25 -11.05
C THR A 971 -48.45 2.12 -12.28
N ASP A 972 -47.23 2.11 -12.82
CA ASP A 972 -46.86 2.98 -13.93
C ASP A 972 -47.77 2.74 -15.15
N GLY A 973 -48.45 3.79 -15.63
CA GLY A 973 -49.47 3.69 -16.69
C GLY A 973 -50.86 3.21 -16.25
N ALA A 974 -51.19 3.22 -14.96
CA ALA A 974 -52.55 2.96 -14.47
C ALA A 974 -53.58 3.86 -15.16
N THR A 975 -54.54 3.25 -15.88
CA THR A 975 -55.63 3.95 -16.56
C THR A 975 -56.97 3.26 -16.33
N GLY A 976 -58.08 4.00 -16.44
CA GLY A 976 -59.43 3.46 -16.31
C GLY A 976 -60.16 3.95 -15.07
N THR A 977 -60.93 3.08 -14.42
CA THR A 977 -61.82 3.46 -13.33
C THR A 977 -61.69 2.50 -12.14
N ILE A 978 -61.49 3.03 -10.93
CA ILE A 978 -61.64 2.33 -9.66
C ILE A 978 -63.09 2.53 -9.20
N SER A 979 -63.88 1.46 -9.26
CA SER A 979 -65.27 1.45 -8.78
C SER A 979 -65.31 1.12 -7.28
N LEU A 980 -65.84 2.06 -6.49
CA LEU A 980 -66.03 1.89 -5.06
C LEU A 980 -67.47 1.45 -4.79
N GLU A 981 -67.66 0.33 -4.08
CA GLU A 981 -69.01 -0.08 -3.63
C GLU A 981 -69.29 0.42 -2.19
N SER A 982 -68.29 0.97 -1.49
CA SER A 982 -68.43 1.57 -0.16
C SER A 982 -67.40 2.69 0.10
N THR A 983 -67.64 3.52 1.12
CA THR A 983 -66.76 4.65 1.50
C THR A 983 -65.31 4.21 1.72
N LEU A 984 -64.33 5.00 1.26
CA LEU A 984 -62.93 4.79 1.63
C LEU A 984 -62.71 5.11 3.12
N PRO A 985 -61.67 4.53 3.75
CA PRO A 985 -61.25 4.90 5.10
C PRO A 985 -60.90 6.40 5.16
N ALA A 986 -61.14 7.01 6.32
CA ALA A 986 -60.72 8.40 6.53
C ALA A 986 -59.20 8.50 6.56
N ILE A 987 -58.63 9.50 5.90
CA ILE A 987 -57.22 9.85 5.99
C ILE A 987 -57.00 10.45 7.38
N ALA A 988 -56.29 9.70 8.23
CA ALA A 988 -56.13 9.95 9.66
C ALA A 988 -54.70 10.29 10.06
N ARG A 989 -53.78 10.36 9.09
CA ARG A 989 -52.39 10.77 9.26
C ARG A 989 -51.90 11.50 8.01
N ASP A 990 -50.87 12.32 8.18
CA ASP A 990 -50.24 13.04 7.09
C ASP A 990 -49.79 12.06 5.99
N MET A 991 -50.10 12.34 4.73
CA MET A 991 -49.79 11.46 3.59
C MET A 991 -49.97 12.15 2.22
N VAL A 992 -49.41 11.54 1.18
CA VAL A 992 -49.56 11.93 -0.22
C VAL A 992 -50.27 10.80 -0.98
N ILE A 993 -51.23 11.14 -1.84
CA ILE A 993 -51.83 10.22 -2.82
C ILE A 993 -51.47 10.78 -4.19
N ASP A 994 -50.58 10.09 -4.91
CA ASP A 994 -49.99 10.55 -6.16
C ASP A 994 -50.45 9.70 -7.35
N GLY A 995 -51.47 10.20 -8.07
CA GLY A 995 -52.11 9.53 -9.18
C GLY A 995 -51.39 9.70 -10.52
N PRO A 996 -51.69 8.82 -11.51
CA PRO A 996 -51.05 8.79 -12.83
C PRO A 996 -51.46 9.94 -13.78
N GLY A 997 -52.27 10.90 -13.29
CA GLY A 997 -52.80 12.04 -14.03
C GLY A 997 -54.33 12.01 -14.11
N ALA A 998 -54.98 13.17 -13.94
CA ALA A 998 -56.44 13.26 -13.78
C ALA A 998 -57.30 12.81 -14.97
N ALA A 999 -56.72 12.64 -16.16
CA ALA A 999 -57.42 12.09 -17.33
C ALA A 999 -57.13 10.59 -17.53
N SER A 1000 -56.25 10.03 -16.71
CA SER A 1000 -55.81 8.63 -16.78
C SER A 1000 -56.66 7.74 -15.90
N LEU A 1001 -56.93 8.13 -14.65
CA LEU A 1001 -57.56 7.28 -13.65
C LEU A 1001 -58.69 7.99 -12.89
N THR A 1002 -59.89 7.40 -12.94
CA THR A 1002 -61.10 7.86 -12.24
C THR A 1002 -61.37 7.01 -11.00
N VAL A 1003 -61.51 7.62 -9.83
CA VAL A 1003 -62.02 6.98 -8.61
C VAL A 1003 -63.48 7.38 -8.44
N GLN A 1004 -64.39 6.43 -8.56
CA GLN A 1004 -65.82 6.73 -8.52
C GLN A 1004 -66.63 5.80 -7.62
N ARG A 1005 -67.78 6.28 -7.17
CA ARG A 1005 -68.81 5.42 -6.57
C ARG A 1005 -69.51 4.59 -7.64
N ASP A 1006 -69.69 3.31 -7.34
CA ASP A 1006 -70.45 2.32 -8.12
C ASP A 1006 -71.44 1.59 -7.20
N SER A 1007 -72.26 2.35 -6.47
CA SER A 1007 -73.24 1.84 -5.52
C SER A 1007 -74.46 2.74 -5.46
N GLU A 1008 -75.64 2.14 -5.19
CA GLU A 1008 -76.88 2.88 -4.91
C GLU A 1008 -76.86 3.53 -3.52
N ASP A 1009 -75.98 3.08 -2.62
CA ASP A 1009 -75.83 3.68 -1.30
C ASP A 1009 -75.15 5.05 -1.39
N ALA A 1010 -75.66 6.02 -0.62
CA ALA A 1010 -75.07 7.35 -0.54
C ALA A 1010 -73.79 7.31 0.31
N PHE A 1011 -72.63 7.45 -0.33
CA PHE A 1011 -71.38 7.76 0.35
C PHE A 1011 -70.47 8.70 -0.46
N ARG A 1012 -69.57 9.35 0.28
CA ARG A 1012 -68.52 10.22 -0.25
C ARG A 1012 -67.26 9.43 -0.64
N ILE A 1013 -66.47 9.94 -1.57
CA ILE A 1013 -65.26 9.24 -2.02
C ILE A 1013 -64.13 9.34 -0.98
N LEU A 1014 -63.73 10.56 -0.58
CA LEU A 1014 -62.61 10.78 0.35
C LEU A 1014 -62.99 11.63 1.57
N ARG A 1015 -62.33 11.35 2.69
CA ARG A 1015 -62.47 12.10 3.94
C ARG A 1015 -61.10 12.34 4.58
N VAL A 1016 -60.82 13.59 4.94
CA VAL A 1016 -59.61 14.00 5.65
C VAL A 1016 -59.97 14.45 7.07
N ASN A 1017 -59.29 13.87 8.06
CA ASN A 1017 -59.52 14.20 9.46
C ASN A 1017 -58.85 15.53 9.88
N SER A 1018 -59.29 16.07 11.01
CA SER A 1018 -58.75 17.32 11.57
C SER A 1018 -57.25 17.22 11.90
N GLY A 1019 -56.50 18.28 11.60
CA GLY A 1019 -55.07 18.37 11.91
C GLY A 1019 -54.14 17.60 10.98
N ILE A 1020 -54.68 16.92 9.96
CA ILE A 1020 -53.93 16.09 9.03
C ILE A 1020 -53.50 16.86 7.79
N THR A 1021 -52.23 16.75 7.40
CA THR A 1021 -51.67 17.31 6.18
C THR A 1021 -51.72 16.29 5.05
N THR A 1022 -52.55 16.54 4.03
CA THR A 1022 -52.75 15.59 2.92
C THR A 1022 -52.57 16.28 1.59
N THR A 1023 -51.88 15.61 0.65
CA THR A 1023 -51.80 16.05 -0.74
C THR A 1023 -52.38 14.99 -1.67
N ILE A 1024 -53.29 15.39 -2.55
CA ILE A 1024 -53.89 14.53 -3.59
C ILE A 1024 -53.51 15.10 -4.95
N ARG A 1025 -52.92 14.28 -5.82
CA ARG A 1025 -52.48 14.69 -7.15
C ARG A 1025 -52.94 13.73 -8.23
N GLY A 1026 -53.22 14.27 -9.42
CA GLY A 1026 -53.33 13.45 -10.63
C GLY A 1026 -54.47 12.42 -10.63
N LEU A 1027 -55.61 12.69 -9.96
CA LEU A 1027 -56.78 11.80 -9.95
C LEU A 1027 -58.04 12.50 -10.47
N GLU A 1028 -58.93 11.74 -11.12
CA GLU A 1028 -60.33 12.12 -11.24
C GLU A 1028 -61.14 11.53 -10.06
N ILE A 1029 -61.89 12.35 -9.33
CA ILE A 1029 -62.78 11.93 -8.24
C ILE A 1029 -64.21 12.20 -8.67
N ALA A 1030 -64.99 11.14 -8.85
CA ALA A 1030 -66.29 11.24 -9.51
C ALA A 1030 -67.45 10.51 -8.84
N ASN A 1031 -68.67 10.99 -9.13
CA ASN A 1031 -69.94 10.34 -8.79
C ASN A 1031 -70.20 10.03 -7.30
N GLY A 1032 -69.39 10.60 -6.38
CA GLY A 1032 -69.60 10.51 -4.95
C GLY A 1032 -70.89 11.22 -4.54
N ASP A 1033 -71.57 10.71 -3.52
CA ASP A 1033 -72.88 11.19 -3.12
C ASP A 1033 -73.04 11.11 -1.61
N ALA A 1034 -72.95 12.25 -0.93
CA ALA A 1034 -73.10 12.31 0.51
C ALA A 1034 -74.57 12.33 0.97
N GLY A 1035 -75.54 12.24 0.05
CA GLY A 1035 -76.96 12.45 0.31
C GLY A 1035 -77.21 13.77 1.05
N ASN A 1036 -77.94 13.70 2.17
CA ASN A 1036 -78.22 14.86 3.03
C ASN A 1036 -77.02 15.36 3.87
N SER A 1037 -75.79 14.87 3.62
CA SER A 1037 -74.56 15.34 4.28
C SER A 1037 -73.70 16.17 3.32
N ASN A 1038 -72.71 16.89 3.84
CA ASN A 1038 -71.83 17.75 3.03
C ASN A 1038 -70.65 16.95 2.44
N GLY A 1039 -70.07 17.38 1.31
CA GLY A 1039 -68.82 16.84 0.76
C GLY A 1039 -68.98 15.49 0.05
N GLY A 1040 -69.44 15.50 -1.21
CA GLY A 1040 -69.74 14.29 -2.00
C GLY A 1040 -68.49 13.62 -2.58
N GLY A 1041 -67.62 14.40 -3.23
CA GLY A 1041 -66.31 13.92 -3.65
C GLY A 1041 -65.37 13.86 -2.43
N ILE A 1042 -65.06 15.02 -1.87
CA ILE A 1042 -64.11 15.16 -0.75
C ILE A 1042 -64.74 15.90 0.42
N LEU A 1043 -64.59 15.36 1.62
CA LEU A 1043 -64.85 16.05 2.88
C LEU A 1043 -63.54 16.33 3.64
N ASN A 1044 -63.18 17.61 3.80
CA ASN A 1044 -62.07 18.02 4.65
C ASN A 1044 -62.59 18.54 6.02
N GLN A 1045 -62.39 17.77 7.08
CA GLN A 1045 -62.90 18.04 8.43
C GLN A 1045 -61.87 18.72 9.36
N GLY A 1046 -61.12 19.70 8.86
CA GLY A 1046 -60.13 20.42 9.67
C GLY A 1046 -58.67 20.14 9.34
N GLY A 1047 -58.37 19.41 8.26
CA GLY A 1047 -57.02 19.13 7.81
C GLY A 1047 -56.42 20.26 6.94
N ASN A 1048 -55.13 20.14 6.64
CA ASN A 1048 -54.39 20.92 5.66
C ASN A 1048 -54.35 20.15 4.33
N LEU A 1049 -55.37 20.32 3.49
CA LEU A 1049 -55.53 19.58 2.25
C LEU A 1049 -55.01 20.37 1.06
N THR A 1050 -54.17 19.75 0.24
CA THR A 1050 -53.76 20.26 -1.08
C THR A 1050 -54.26 19.31 -2.16
N VAL A 1051 -54.95 19.83 -3.18
CA VAL A 1051 -55.40 19.06 -4.36
C VAL A 1051 -54.82 19.69 -5.61
N GLU A 1052 -53.99 18.94 -6.34
CA GLU A 1052 -53.26 19.44 -7.50
C GLU A 1052 -53.48 18.58 -8.75
N ASP A 1053 -53.48 19.23 -9.92
CA ASP A 1053 -53.53 18.57 -11.24
C ASP A 1053 -54.63 17.47 -11.31
N SER A 1054 -55.78 17.73 -10.67
CA SER A 1054 -56.87 16.78 -10.43
C SER A 1054 -58.19 17.23 -11.07
N LEU A 1055 -59.12 16.29 -11.26
CA LEU A 1055 -60.48 16.53 -11.78
C LEU A 1055 -61.52 16.07 -10.75
N ILE A 1056 -62.41 16.96 -10.30
CA ILE A 1056 -63.49 16.63 -9.36
C ILE A 1056 -64.81 16.78 -10.12
N ASN A 1057 -65.47 15.66 -10.43
CA ASN A 1057 -66.50 15.63 -11.46
C ASN A 1057 -67.79 14.91 -11.03
N GLY A 1058 -68.95 15.51 -11.27
CA GLY A 1058 -70.24 14.79 -11.13
C GLY A 1058 -70.63 14.34 -9.71
N ASN A 1059 -70.01 14.88 -8.67
CA ASN A 1059 -70.31 14.51 -7.27
C ASN A 1059 -71.50 15.30 -6.70
N GLN A 1060 -72.14 14.77 -5.65
CA GLN A 1060 -73.39 15.26 -5.08
C GLN A 1060 -73.37 15.27 -3.53
N ALA A 1061 -73.94 16.30 -2.91
CA ALA A 1061 -74.04 16.44 -1.45
C ALA A 1061 -75.05 17.52 -1.06
N LEU A 1062 -75.41 17.65 0.21
CA LEU A 1062 -76.20 18.79 0.73
C LEU A 1062 -75.50 20.14 0.43
N ILE A 1063 -74.21 20.25 0.76
CA ILE A 1063 -73.33 21.39 0.41
C ILE A 1063 -71.95 20.85 0.05
N GLY A 1064 -71.32 21.42 -0.96
CA GLY A 1064 -69.98 21.02 -1.42
C GLY A 1064 -70.02 19.67 -2.13
N GLY A 1065 -70.83 19.54 -3.18
CA GLY A 1065 -70.96 18.32 -3.98
C GLY A 1065 -69.59 17.76 -4.37
N GLY A 1066 -68.73 18.60 -4.96
CA GLY A 1066 -67.34 18.27 -5.23
C GLY A 1066 -66.53 18.19 -3.94
N ILE A 1067 -66.37 19.31 -3.24
CA ILE A 1067 -65.58 19.42 -2.02
C ILE A 1067 -66.34 20.19 -0.95
N TYR A 1068 -66.31 19.72 0.29
CA TYR A 1068 -66.69 20.51 1.46
C TYR A 1068 -65.53 20.67 2.43
N HIS A 1069 -65.19 21.91 2.76
CA HIS A 1069 -64.13 22.28 3.68
C HIS A 1069 -64.73 22.86 4.96
N GLU A 1070 -64.52 22.18 6.10
CA GLU A 1070 -65.12 22.56 7.37
C GLU A 1070 -64.26 23.56 8.17
N ASN A 1071 -62.94 23.35 8.23
CA ASN A 1071 -61.93 24.18 8.89
C ASN A 1071 -60.51 23.79 8.41
N GLY A 1072 -59.45 24.45 8.89
CA GLY A 1072 -58.05 24.14 8.54
C GLY A 1072 -57.59 24.94 7.31
N SER A 1073 -56.86 24.28 6.40
CA SER A 1073 -56.50 24.88 5.11
C SER A 1073 -56.84 23.98 3.93
N LEU A 1074 -57.28 24.59 2.82
CA LEU A 1074 -57.50 23.92 1.54
C LEU A 1074 -56.80 24.70 0.43
N THR A 1075 -55.96 24.03 -0.35
CA THR A 1075 -55.34 24.59 -1.56
C THR A 1075 -55.79 23.80 -2.78
N LEU A 1076 -56.34 24.49 -3.78
CA LEU A 1076 -56.62 23.91 -5.11
C LEU A 1076 -55.69 24.55 -6.13
N ASN A 1077 -54.90 23.73 -6.82
CA ASN A 1077 -53.89 24.17 -7.79
C ASN A 1077 -54.01 23.37 -9.10
N ASN A 1078 -54.27 24.03 -10.23
CA ASN A 1078 -54.54 23.36 -11.51
C ASN A 1078 -55.66 22.31 -11.46
N THR A 1079 -56.64 22.49 -10.57
CA THR A 1079 -57.72 21.51 -10.36
C THR A 1079 -58.99 21.95 -11.09
N VAL A 1080 -59.63 21.03 -11.81
CA VAL A 1080 -60.91 21.28 -12.48
C VAL A 1080 -62.03 20.71 -11.61
N VAL A 1081 -63.02 21.53 -11.26
CA VAL A 1081 -64.21 21.15 -10.49
C VAL A 1081 -65.42 21.35 -11.40
N SER A 1082 -66.00 20.26 -11.90
CA SER A 1082 -67.05 20.31 -12.92
C SER A 1082 -68.24 19.43 -12.58
N GLU A 1083 -69.44 19.83 -13.02
CA GLU A 1083 -70.67 19.02 -12.97
C GLU A 1083 -71.12 18.54 -11.58
N ASN A 1084 -70.56 19.10 -10.51
CA ASN A 1084 -70.92 18.76 -9.14
C ASN A 1084 -72.19 19.49 -8.66
N ARG A 1085 -73.00 18.83 -7.83
CA ARG A 1085 -74.37 19.24 -7.48
C ARG A 1085 -74.58 19.39 -5.96
N ALA A 1086 -75.38 20.37 -5.57
CA ALA A 1086 -75.91 20.49 -4.21
C ALA A 1086 -77.36 19.97 -4.16
N GLU A 1087 -77.69 19.04 -3.25
CA GLU A 1087 -79.05 18.58 -2.99
C GLU A 1087 -79.77 19.53 -2.04
N GLY A 1088 -80.71 20.32 -2.56
CA GLY A 1088 -81.64 21.07 -1.72
C GLY A 1088 -82.54 20.12 -0.92
N THR A 1089 -82.73 20.39 0.38
CA THR A 1089 -83.60 19.61 1.27
C THR A 1089 -85.08 19.74 0.89
N GLY A 1090 -85.54 19.11 -0.19
CA GLY A 1090 -86.96 18.85 -0.47
C GLY A 1090 -87.97 20.02 -0.30
N GLY A 1091 -87.52 21.27 -0.34
CA GLY A 1091 -88.33 22.46 -0.12
C GLY A 1091 -88.70 23.08 -1.45
N THR A 1092 -90.00 23.19 -1.75
CA THR A 1092 -90.52 23.86 -2.94
C THR A 1092 -90.34 25.38 -2.92
N ASP A 1093 -89.35 25.92 -2.21
CA ASP A 1093 -89.07 27.35 -2.13
C ASP A 1093 -87.93 27.73 -3.08
N PRO A 1094 -88.23 28.27 -4.27
CA PRO A 1094 -87.22 28.78 -5.20
C PRO A 1094 -86.46 30.01 -4.67
N ASN A 1095 -86.75 30.48 -3.45
CA ASN A 1095 -86.05 31.58 -2.78
C ASN A 1095 -85.10 31.13 -1.66
N ASP A 1096 -84.82 29.82 -1.50
CA ASP A 1096 -83.81 29.35 -0.55
C ASP A 1096 -82.38 29.57 -1.10
N PRO A 1097 -81.60 30.53 -0.56
CA PRO A 1097 -80.30 30.92 -1.09
C PRO A 1097 -79.22 29.83 -0.99
N VAL A 1098 -79.47 28.77 -0.20
CA VAL A 1098 -78.55 27.64 -0.03
C VAL A 1098 -78.64 26.66 -1.20
N SER A 1099 -79.74 26.69 -1.96
CA SER A 1099 -80.06 25.65 -2.93
C SER A 1099 -79.35 25.79 -4.27
N GLY A 1100 -78.51 26.81 -4.53
CA GLY A 1100 -77.89 27.12 -5.83
C GLY A 1100 -76.36 27.19 -5.87
N ALA A 1101 -75.75 27.92 -4.93
CA ALA A 1101 -74.31 28.03 -4.78
C ALA A 1101 -73.83 26.97 -3.79
N GLY A 1102 -72.91 26.08 -4.19
CA GLY A 1102 -72.38 25.04 -3.32
C GLY A 1102 -72.20 23.67 -3.97
N GLY A 1103 -72.57 23.50 -5.23
CA GLY A 1103 -72.34 22.24 -5.95
C GLY A 1103 -70.85 21.91 -6.10
N GLY A 1104 -70.01 22.91 -6.42
CA GLY A 1104 -68.57 22.72 -6.60
C GLY A 1104 -67.81 22.63 -5.27
N LEU A 1105 -67.79 23.73 -4.52
CA LEU A 1105 -67.04 23.86 -3.27
C LEU A 1105 -67.88 24.53 -2.17
N GLY A 1106 -68.00 23.89 -1.02
CA GLY A 1106 -68.56 24.47 0.19
C GLY A 1106 -67.47 24.81 1.20
N ILE A 1107 -67.54 25.99 1.82
CA ILE A 1107 -66.59 26.49 2.80
C ILE A 1107 -67.35 26.84 4.09
N GLY A 1108 -67.07 26.09 5.15
CA GLY A 1108 -67.55 26.30 6.51
C GLY A 1108 -66.76 27.43 7.18
N THR A 1109 -65.68 27.06 7.84
CA THR A 1109 -64.66 27.92 8.47
C THR A 1109 -63.28 27.58 7.91
N GLY A 1110 -62.21 28.30 8.27
CA GLY A 1110 -60.85 28.02 7.78
C GLY A 1110 -60.44 28.80 6.53
N ASN A 1111 -59.28 28.46 5.95
CA ASN A 1111 -58.65 29.19 4.84
C ASN A 1111 -58.60 28.35 3.56
N VAL A 1112 -59.19 28.86 2.48
CA VAL A 1112 -59.14 28.28 1.15
C VAL A 1112 -58.31 29.15 0.22
N SER A 1113 -57.39 28.54 -0.54
CA SER A 1113 -56.60 29.18 -1.59
C SER A 1113 -56.84 28.50 -2.93
N LEU A 1114 -57.17 29.28 -3.96
CA LEU A 1114 -57.25 28.84 -5.34
C LEU A 1114 -56.07 29.43 -6.12
N SER A 1115 -55.32 28.59 -6.84
CA SER A 1115 -54.15 29.00 -7.62
C SER A 1115 -54.03 28.22 -8.93
N GLY A 1116 -53.06 28.58 -9.76
CA GLY A 1116 -52.79 27.92 -11.04
C GLY A 1116 -53.92 28.08 -12.06
N ASN A 1117 -54.22 27.01 -12.79
CA ASN A 1117 -55.32 26.91 -13.75
C ASN A 1117 -56.56 26.22 -13.15
N THR A 1118 -56.92 26.60 -11.92
CA THR A 1118 -58.10 26.03 -11.26
C THR A 1118 -59.39 26.55 -11.91
N ILE A 1119 -60.29 25.64 -12.30
CA ILE A 1119 -61.52 25.98 -13.03
C ILE A 1119 -62.73 25.39 -12.31
N PHE A 1120 -63.76 26.21 -12.12
CA PHE A 1120 -65.10 25.77 -11.73
C PHE A 1120 -66.03 25.89 -12.94
N GLU A 1121 -66.53 24.76 -13.44
CA GLU A 1121 -67.40 24.73 -14.62
C GLU A 1121 -68.74 24.09 -14.32
N ASP A 1122 -69.81 24.74 -14.77
CA ASP A 1122 -71.16 24.19 -14.75
C ASP A 1122 -71.73 23.99 -16.16
N ASN A 1123 -71.99 22.73 -16.49
CA ASN A 1123 -72.47 22.28 -17.80
C ASN A 1123 -73.86 21.63 -17.75
N VAL A 1124 -74.52 21.51 -16.59
CA VAL A 1124 -75.76 20.71 -16.45
C VAL A 1124 -77.01 21.59 -16.39
N SER A 1125 -77.99 21.32 -17.25
CA SER A 1125 -79.12 22.23 -17.50
C SER A 1125 -80.29 22.19 -16.48
N THR A 1126 -80.18 21.51 -15.34
CA THR A 1126 -81.38 21.20 -14.52
C THR A 1126 -81.30 21.38 -13.00
N VAL A 1127 -80.13 21.61 -12.38
CA VAL A 1127 -80.06 21.81 -10.91
C VAL A 1127 -78.79 22.59 -10.53
N ALA A 1128 -78.93 23.52 -9.59
CA ALA A 1128 -77.89 24.17 -8.77
C ALA A 1128 -76.46 23.65 -8.90
N GLY A 1129 -75.66 24.31 -9.75
CA GLY A 1129 -74.41 23.75 -10.23
C GLY A 1129 -73.15 24.52 -9.86
N GLY A 1130 -72.04 23.76 -9.75
CA GLY A 1130 -70.62 24.13 -9.95
C GLY A 1130 -69.97 25.22 -9.10
N GLY A 1131 -70.73 26.11 -8.47
CA GLY A 1131 -70.22 27.31 -7.79
C GLY A 1131 -69.62 27.07 -6.40
N ILE A 1132 -69.13 28.17 -5.80
CA ILE A 1132 -68.56 28.19 -4.46
C ILE A 1132 -69.55 28.79 -3.45
N PHE A 1133 -69.76 28.10 -2.33
CA PHE A 1133 -70.51 28.59 -1.19
C PHE A 1133 -69.59 28.83 0.00
N ASN A 1134 -69.29 30.10 0.29
CA ASN A 1134 -68.58 30.48 1.51
C ASN A 1134 -69.56 30.91 2.60
N SER A 1135 -69.74 30.08 3.63
CA SER A 1135 -70.64 30.40 4.74
C SER A 1135 -70.00 31.39 5.74
N SER A 1136 -68.75 31.13 6.15
CA SER A 1136 -68.05 31.90 7.20
C SER A 1136 -66.51 31.81 7.17
N GLY A 1137 -65.91 31.24 6.13
CA GLY A 1137 -64.45 31.05 6.01
C GLY A 1137 -63.75 32.17 5.24
N THR A 1138 -62.46 32.00 5.03
CA THR A 1138 -61.63 32.87 4.19
C THR A 1138 -61.34 32.20 2.86
N LEU A 1139 -61.70 32.83 1.75
CA LEU A 1139 -61.39 32.37 0.40
C LEU A 1139 -60.45 33.36 -0.29
N ASN A 1140 -59.29 32.87 -0.70
CA ASN A 1140 -58.29 33.61 -1.44
C ASN A 1140 -58.20 33.05 -2.86
N VAL A 1141 -58.52 33.87 -3.85
CA VAL A 1141 -58.42 33.53 -5.27
C VAL A 1141 -57.17 34.20 -5.82
N LEU A 1142 -56.08 33.44 -5.91
CA LEU A 1142 -54.71 33.90 -6.17
C LEU A 1142 -54.30 33.64 -7.63
N GLY A 1143 -55.00 34.27 -8.58
CA GLY A 1143 -54.65 34.18 -10.00
C GLY A 1143 -53.34 34.89 -10.31
N THR A 1144 -52.44 34.25 -11.06
CA THR A 1144 -51.18 34.84 -11.54
C THR A 1144 -51.20 35.01 -13.07
N ALA A 1145 -51.19 36.25 -13.54
CA ALA A 1145 -51.00 36.55 -14.96
C ALA A 1145 -49.56 36.23 -15.41
N PRO A 1146 -49.31 35.78 -16.68
CA PRO A 1146 -50.25 35.80 -17.80
C PRO A 1146 -50.89 34.44 -18.13
N ASN A 1147 -50.49 33.34 -17.46
CA ASN A 1147 -50.89 31.98 -17.83
C ASN A 1147 -51.73 31.23 -16.79
N GLY A 1148 -51.82 31.70 -15.53
CA GLY A 1148 -52.69 31.11 -14.51
C GLY A 1148 -54.09 31.69 -14.62
N ARG A 1149 -55.00 30.94 -15.24
CA ARG A 1149 -56.41 31.36 -15.39
C ARG A 1149 -57.26 30.63 -14.36
N ILE A 1150 -57.63 31.34 -13.29
CA ILE A 1150 -58.76 30.92 -12.46
C ILE A 1150 -60.04 31.35 -13.16
N ALA A 1151 -60.94 30.40 -13.41
CA ALA A 1151 -62.16 30.65 -14.16
C ALA A 1151 -63.40 30.04 -13.50
N PHE A 1152 -64.47 30.83 -13.49
CA PHE A 1152 -65.82 30.46 -13.06
C PHE A 1152 -66.73 30.55 -14.28
N ILE A 1153 -67.08 29.40 -14.83
CA ILE A 1153 -67.74 29.29 -16.13
C ILE A 1153 -69.10 28.64 -15.94
N SER A 1154 -70.15 29.35 -16.36
CA SER A 1154 -71.47 28.77 -16.61
C SER A 1154 -71.71 28.73 -18.12
N ASN A 1155 -71.99 27.53 -18.64
CA ASN A 1155 -72.30 27.33 -20.07
C ASN A 1155 -73.81 27.25 -20.34
N GLN A 1156 -74.66 27.57 -19.34
CA GLN A 1156 -76.11 27.45 -19.42
C GLN A 1156 -76.80 28.82 -19.58
N THR A 1157 -78.00 28.83 -20.18
CA THR A 1157 -78.88 30.01 -20.28
C THR A 1157 -80.11 29.84 -19.40
N GLY A 1158 -80.19 30.56 -18.27
CA GLY A 1158 -81.40 30.66 -17.43
C GLY A 1158 -81.52 29.63 -16.29
N GLY A 1159 -80.41 29.24 -15.65
CA GLY A 1159 -80.40 28.42 -14.42
C GLY A 1159 -79.37 28.95 -13.43
N ALA A 1160 -79.59 28.71 -12.13
CA ALA A 1160 -78.66 29.08 -11.05
C ALA A 1160 -77.32 28.34 -11.22
N GLY A 1161 -76.26 29.03 -11.66
CA GLY A 1161 -75.00 28.37 -12.02
C GLY A 1161 -73.73 29.17 -11.72
N GLY A 1162 -72.69 28.44 -11.32
CA GLY A 1162 -71.25 28.76 -11.49
C GLY A 1162 -70.64 29.88 -10.64
N GLY A 1163 -71.42 30.66 -9.90
CA GLY A 1163 -70.93 31.83 -9.17
C GLY A 1163 -70.38 31.56 -7.77
N LEU A 1164 -70.14 32.65 -7.04
CA LEU A 1164 -69.58 32.67 -5.70
C LEU A 1164 -70.57 33.33 -4.74
N TYR A 1165 -71.00 32.59 -3.72
CA TYR A 1165 -71.77 33.11 -2.60
C TYR A 1165 -70.86 33.33 -1.39
N ASN A 1166 -70.91 34.51 -0.78
CA ASN A 1166 -70.21 34.85 0.46
C ASN A 1166 -71.21 35.21 1.56
N GLY A 1167 -71.20 34.46 2.65
CA GLY A 1167 -72.07 34.63 3.81
C GLY A 1167 -71.67 35.84 4.67
N ALA A 1168 -72.56 36.21 5.59
CA ALA A 1168 -72.41 37.39 6.45
C ALA A 1168 -71.14 37.43 7.31
N SER A 1169 -70.48 36.28 7.53
CA SER A 1169 -69.24 36.17 8.30
C SER A 1169 -68.05 35.70 7.45
N GLY A 1170 -68.22 35.53 6.14
CA GLY A 1170 -67.17 35.09 5.24
C GLY A 1170 -66.27 36.24 4.77
N THR A 1171 -65.01 35.91 4.47
CA THR A 1171 -64.04 36.81 3.85
C THR A 1171 -63.60 36.26 2.50
N VAL A 1172 -63.69 37.07 1.45
CA VAL A 1172 -63.28 36.68 0.08
C VAL A 1172 -62.32 37.73 -0.47
N THR A 1173 -61.16 37.29 -0.92
CA THR A 1173 -60.17 38.12 -1.63
C THR A 1173 -59.92 37.52 -3.01
N ILE A 1174 -60.16 38.30 -4.06
CA ILE A 1174 -59.91 37.90 -5.45
C ILE A 1174 -58.81 38.78 -6.01
N SER A 1175 -57.65 38.24 -6.37
CA SER A 1175 -56.60 39.01 -7.05
C SER A 1175 -56.89 39.13 -8.54
N THR A 1176 -57.13 38.00 -9.21
CA THR A 1176 -57.42 37.89 -10.65
C THR A 1176 -58.23 36.64 -10.91
N ALA A 1177 -59.40 36.79 -11.55
CA ALA A 1177 -60.23 35.67 -12.00
C ALA A 1177 -61.02 36.05 -13.26
N THR A 1178 -61.53 35.06 -13.97
CA THR A 1178 -62.45 35.23 -15.10
C THR A 1178 -63.81 34.65 -14.76
N PHE A 1179 -64.86 35.47 -14.81
CA PHE A 1179 -66.25 35.03 -14.70
C PHE A 1179 -66.90 35.09 -16.08
N ARG A 1180 -67.45 33.96 -16.55
CA ARG A 1180 -68.00 33.83 -17.91
C ARG A 1180 -69.35 33.11 -17.90
N GLY A 1181 -70.33 33.71 -18.58
CA GLY A 1181 -71.64 33.09 -18.82
C GLY A 1181 -72.58 33.04 -17.60
N ASN A 1182 -72.17 33.63 -16.49
CA ASN A 1182 -72.98 33.74 -15.27
C ASN A 1182 -73.93 34.95 -15.42
N GLN A 1183 -75.25 34.79 -15.22
CA GLN A 1183 -76.26 35.85 -15.45
C GLN A 1183 -76.91 36.34 -14.13
N ALA A 1184 -77.15 37.65 -14.07
CA ALA A 1184 -77.77 38.34 -12.94
C ALA A 1184 -79.26 38.04 -12.67
N GLY A 1185 -79.99 37.41 -13.58
CA GLY A 1185 -81.41 37.08 -13.36
C GLY A 1185 -81.63 36.01 -12.28
N ASP A 1186 -80.54 35.35 -11.88
CA ASP A 1186 -80.50 34.20 -10.97
C ASP A 1186 -80.19 34.63 -9.52
N ILE A 1187 -80.85 35.71 -9.06
CA ILE A 1187 -80.44 36.53 -7.89
C ILE A 1187 -80.46 35.77 -6.55
N PHE A 1188 -81.10 34.61 -6.47
CA PHE A 1188 -81.09 33.77 -5.26
C PHE A 1188 -80.27 32.48 -5.41
N GLY A 1189 -79.50 32.33 -6.50
CA GLY A 1189 -78.76 31.09 -6.80
C GLY A 1189 -77.35 31.28 -7.36
N GLY A 1190 -76.85 32.50 -7.51
CA GLY A 1190 -75.42 32.74 -7.73
C GLY A 1190 -74.95 32.63 -9.19
N GLY A 1191 -75.52 33.42 -10.10
CA GLY A 1191 -74.96 33.67 -11.42
C GLY A 1191 -73.86 34.75 -11.46
N GLY A 1192 -73.12 34.99 -10.37
CA GLY A 1192 -72.15 36.09 -10.24
C GLY A 1192 -71.41 36.04 -8.91
N ILE A 1193 -71.08 37.19 -8.32
CA ILE A 1193 -70.61 37.25 -6.92
C ILE A 1193 -71.74 37.80 -6.04
N PHE A 1194 -72.26 36.99 -5.13
CA PHE A 1194 -73.25 37.39 -4.15
C PHE A 1194 -72.62 37.53 -2.77
N ASN A 1195 -72.75 38.70 -2.15
CA ASN A 1195 -72.18 38.96 -0.82
C ASN A 1195 -73.28 39.30 0.19
N ALA A 1196 -73.61 38.33 1.05
CA ALA A 1196 -74.65 38.40 2.08
C ALA A 1196 -74.18 39.15 3.35
N GLY A 1197 -73.36 40.19 3.21
CA GLY A 1197 -72.86 41.03 4.31
C GLY A 1197 -71.47 40.68 4.85
N GLY A 1198 -70.74 39.75 4.21
CA GLY A 1198 -69.35 39.44 4.55
C GLY A 1198 -68.33 40.42 3.96
N THR A 1199 -67.04 40.16 4.19
CA THR A 1199 -65.95 40.99 3.64
C THR A 1199 -65.59 40.51 2.23
N LEU A 1200 -65.60 41.39 1.25
CA LEU A 1200 -65.23 41.09 -0.14
C LEU A 1200 -64.21 42.12 -0.64
N SER A 1201 -63.10 41.64 -1.19
CA SER A 1201 -62.06 42.42 -1.86
C SER A 1201 -61.80 41.85 -3.25
N VAL A 1202 -61.86 42.67 -4.30
CA VAL A 1202 -61.72 42.25 -5.70
C VAL A 1202 -60.68 43.13 -6.39
N GLY A 1203 -59.63 42.51 -6.95
CA GLY A 1203 -58.60 43.12 -7.78
C GLY A 1203 -58.94 43.07 -9.27
N ASP A 1204 -57.93 42.95 -10.14
CA ASP A 1204 -58.09 42.95 -11.60
C ASP A 1204 -58.85 41.69 -12.10
N THR A 1205 -60.18 41.75 -12.08
CA THR A 1205 -61.08 40.65 -12.44
C THR A 1205 -61.84 40.96 -13.74
N ILE A 1206 -61.92 40.00 -14.65
CA ILE A 1206 -62.58 40.16 -15.95
C ILE A 1206 -63.96 39.49 -15.91
N PHE A 1207 -65.02 40.30 -16.02
CA PHE A 1207 -66.38 39.86 -16.28
C PHE A 1207 -66.64 39.99 -17.79
N ASN A 1208 -66.92 38.89 -18.49
CA ASN A 1208 -67.12 38.93 -19.94
C ASN A 1208 -68.44 38.26 -20.35
N THR A 1209 -69.41 39.06 -20.76
CA THR A 1209 -70.66 38.59 -21.39
C THR A 1209 -70.90 39.30 -22.73
N PRO A 1210 -70.82 38.58 -23.86
CA PRO A 1210 -71.44 39.03 -25.12
C PRO A 1210 -72.38 37.96 -25.74
N PRO A 1211 -73.55 38.35 -26.33
CA PRO A 1211 -74.07 39.70 -26.60
C PRO A 1211 -75.41 40.04 -25.88
N LEU A 1212 -75.60 41.30 -25.45
CA LEU A 1212 -76.75 42.18 -25.79
C LEU A 1212 -76.69 43.55 -25.05
N ASN A 1213 -76.17 44.55 -25.76
CA ASN A 1213 -76.75 45.90 -25.94
C ASN A 1213 -77.62 46.48 -24.81
N SER A 1214 -77.04 46.91 -23.69
CA SER A 1214 -77.54 48.04 -22.87
C SER A 1214 -76.45 48.49 -21.89
N PRO A 1215 -76.23 49.81 -21.67
CA PRO A 1215 -75.20 50.31 -20.74
C PRO A 1215 -75.46 50.03 -19.24
N SER A 1216 -76.45 49.19 -18.91
CA SER A 1216 -77.00 48.99 -17.57
C SER A 1216 -76.85 47.56 -17.04
N ASN A 1217 -75.81 46.81 -17.48
CA ASN A 1217 -75.63 45.40 -17.08
C ASN A 1217 -74.39 45.12 -16.22
N ILE A 1218 -73.53 46.12 -15.92
CA ILE A 1218 -72.53 45.99 -14.82
C ILE A 1218 -73.23 45.86 -13.45
N THR A 1219 -74.44 46.40 -13.39
CA THR A 1219 -75.33 46.39 -12.22
C THR A 1219 -75.92 44.99 -11.92
N GLY A 1220 -75.80 44.00 -12.81
CA GLY A 1220 -76.36 42.67 -12.56
C GLY A 1220 -75.47 41.71 -11.76
N ASP A 1221 -74.15 41.82 -11.92
CA ASP A 1221 -73.24 40.74 -11.51
C ASP A 1221 -72.76 40.85 -10.05
N PHE A 1222 -73.19 41.90 -9.34
CA PHE A 1222 -72.93 42.18 -7.92
C PHE A 1222 -74.22 42.60 -7.20
N VAL A 1223 -74.61 41.86 -6.17
CA VAL A 1223 -75.81 42.13 -5.35
C VAL A 1223 -75.46 42.04 -3.87
N ASP A 1224 -75.88 43.04 -3.08
CA ASP A 1224 -75.74 43.05 -1.61
C ASP A 1224 -76.95 42.43 -0.88
N ALA A 1225 -76.83 42.21 0.44
CA ALA A 1225 -77.88 41.59 1.27
C ALA A 1225 -79.22 42.36 1.32
N GLY A 1226 -79.27 43.62 0.86
CA GLY A 1226 -80.49 44.42 0.74
C GLY A 1226 -81.15 44.35 -0.64
N GLY A 1227 -80.57 43.59 -1.59
CA GLY A 1227 -80.98 43.57 -2.99
C GLY A 1227 -80.59 44.84 -3.75
N ASN A 1228 -79.70 45.67 -3.19
CA ASN A 1228 -79.24 46.87 -3.88
C ASN A 1228 -78.12 46.50 -4.86
N VAL A 1229 -78.24 47.10 -6.02
CA VAL A 1229 -77.35 46.96 -7.15
C VAL A 1229 -76.56 48.26 -7.24
N GLY A 1230 -75.30 48.24 -6.81
CA GLY A 1230 -74.51 49.45 -6.62
C GLY A 1230 -73.02 49.25 -6.85
N LEU A 1231 -72.45 50.10 -7.71
CA LEU A 1231 -71.02 50.23 -7.98
C LEU A 1231 -70.27 50.53 -6.67
N ALA A 1232 -69.49 49.56 -6.17
CA ALA A 1232 -68.40 49.84 -5.25
C ALA A 1232 -67.22 50.38 -6.07
N THR A 1233 -66.65 51.50 -5.61
CA THR A 1233 -65.40 52.10 -6.10
C THR A 1233 -64.20 51.17 -5.95
#